data_AF-A0A1Q2M6B9-F1
#
_entry.id   AF-A0A1Q2M6B9-F1
#
_cell.length_a   1.000
_cell.length_b   1.000
_cell.length_c   1.000
_cell.angle_alpha   90.00
_cell.angle_beta   90.00
_cell.angle_gamma   90.00
#
_symmetry.space_group_name_H-M   'P 1'
#
loop_
_entity.id
_entity.type
_entity.pdbx_description
1 polymer ?
#
loop_
_entity_poly.entity_id
_entity_poly.type
_entity_poly.pdbx_seq_one_letter_code
_entity_poly.pdbx_strand_id
1 'polypeptide(L)'
;MLTRIATRLRNWRRRVSRSEWLARMLKLRINERDPEAPALVLIQIDGLARPQFDQALAEGKLPFLKKLIEREHYHLDNWYSGVPATTPAVQAEIFYGVRAAVPSFGFMSTESQEMLRMYESHGANLVEKRLLDAGHEPLLKGGSCYVSSFRGGAEHDEAHFCPASQGWGSSLREAGPLALIAMVLANLWSLIRTVGLLLLELILSIVDFFRGLTKGQDFVRELMFIPTRIAITILLRELSTVGVKIDIARGLPIIYVNLLGYDEQSHRRGPSSKFAHWTLKGIDDAVARIWRAAHRSSRRHYDVWIYSDHGQDDTTAYESLHGESFADAVSAALSDLQANPDGGKSDSDRGVQLQRVRLFGGQWVQKLFPVKEPADQQESHAPMALSAMGPLALLYNIDCKDVPQQTIARMLVEKAKAPMVLYADKNERITGPNGEQLSKIKGWWREGAFSLPEDGHKVLGKDHPFLDEAIEDLAHLCRHPEAGDFVASGWCAGHKSITYAIECGSHGGASRKETHGFALMPGDIHFPDNGRGYWRPSDLRDAAFAFLQAQPAQELKSTLPPATPLQAQPHEDTQQPQFNKLRVMTYNVHICKGMDGKLSPERIARVIARYSPDIVALQEVDVRRQRTGGVDQAHQISRMLSMDCHFQPAMHLEDERYGDAIMTHLPVRLIKKGILPGPPENSRFRNSAEPRGALWMEIDFHGTAIQMFNTHLGLSKGERQRQVDALMGEDWLGGEKCHNKPRILVGDFNALPGAGEIKKLTEVLDDAQLKLPGHKPKGTFFSRLPKARIDYIFVEPGLQVSDIHVPRSELTRLASDHLPLIVDLKIPAGEQK
;
A
#
# COMPACT_ATOMS: atom_id res chain seq x y z
N MET A 1 26.51 11.15 -23.08
CA MET A 1 25.98 10.39 -24.25
C MET A 1 24.90 9.38 -23.84
N LEU A 2 25.14 8.55 -22.81
CA LEU A 2 24.19 7.55 -22.29
C LEU A 2 22.85 8.15 -21.81
N THR A 3 22.88 9.26 -21.06
CA THR A 3 21.69 10.00 -20.62
C THR A 3 20.84 10.45 -21.81
N ARG A 4 21.46 11.03 -22.86
CA ARG A 4 20.77 11.47 -24.08
C ARG A 4 20.16 10.31 -24.88
N ILE A 5 20.85 9.17 -24.96
CA ILE A 5 20.33 7.95 -25.63
C ILE A 5 19.12 7.41 -24.86
N ALA A 6 19.22 7.29 -23.53
CA ALA A 6 18.13 6.81 -22.69
C ALA A 6 16.88 7.71 -22.77
N THR A 7 17.08 9.04 -22.73
CA THR A 7 15.98 10.01 -22.87
C THR A 7 15.35 9.97 -24.26
N ARG A 8 16.15 9.82 -25.34
CA ARG A 8 15.63 9.64 -26.70
C ARG A 8 14.84 8.34 -26.86
N LEU A 9 15.37 7.21 -26.38
CA LEU A 9 14.67 5.92 -26.37
C LEU A 9 13.37 5.99 -25.56
N ARG A 10 13.37 6.73 -24.44
CA ARG A 10 12.17 6.91 -23.61
C ARG A 10 11.15 7.85 -24.25
N ASN A 11 11.56 8.94 -24.88
CA ASN A 11 10.67 9.84 -25.63
C ASN A 11 10.02 9.09 -26.80
N TRP A 12 10.78 8.22 -27.48
CA TRP A 12 10.25 7.32 -28.49
C TRP A 12 9.25 6.31 -27.88
N ARG A 13 9.59 5.65 -26.76
CA ARG A 13 8.65 4.77 -26.03
C ARG A 13 7.42 5.49 -25.48
N ARG A 14 7.50 6.77 -25.12
CA ARG A 14 6.38 7.62 -24.67
C ARG A 14 5.42 7.94 -25.81
N ARG A 15 5.93 8.27 -27.01
CA ARG A 15 5.11 8.39 -28.22
C ARG A 15 4.38 7.09 -28.57
N VAL A 16 4.83 5.95 -28.03
CA VAL A 16 4.25 4.60 -28.19
C VAL A 16 3.79 4.04 -26.82
N SER A 17 3.44 4.89 -25.85
CA SER A 17 2.94 4.43 -24.55
C SER A 17 1.58 3.75 -24.76
N ARG A 18 1.55 2.42 -24.69
CA ARG A 18 0.36 1.61 -24.99
C ARG A 18 -0.87 2.08 -24.23
N SER A 19 -0.73 2.41 -22.94
CA SER A 19 -1.85 2.88 -22.11
C SER A 19 -2.35 4.27 -22.50
N GLU A 20 -1.47 5.21 -22.87
CA GLU A 20 -1.88 6.53 -23.36
C GLU A 20 -2.53 6.44 -24.74
N TRP A 21 -2.01 5.56 -25.59
CA TRP A 21 -2.58 5.29 -26.90
C TRP A 21 -3.97 4.66 -26.79
N LEU A 22 -4.15 3.69 -25.88
CA LEU A 22 -5.46 3.11 -25.58
C LEU A 22 -6.43 4.14 -25.01
N ALA A 23 -6.00 4.98 -24.06
CA ALA A 23 -6.84 6.05 -23.50
C ALA A 23 -7.32 7.03 -24.58
N ARG A 24 -6.43 7.44 -25.49
CA ARG A 24 -6.77 8.30 -26.64
C ARG A 24 -7.70 7.60 -27.62
N MET A 25 -7.45 6.33 -27.92
CA MET A 25 -8.24 5.55 -28.86
C MET A 25 -9.65 5.26 -28.33
N LEU A 26 -9.78 5.02 -27.02
CA LEU A 26 -11.05 4.83 -26.32
C LEU A 26 -11.77 6.17 -26.01
N LYS A 27 -11.20 7.31 -26.42
CA LYS A 27 -11.74 8.67 -26.19
C LYS A 27 -12.06 8.97 -24.72
N LEU A 28 -11.33 8.36 -23.80
CA LEU A 28 -11.57 8.54 -22.37
C LEU A 28 -11.18 9.97 -21.94
N ARG A 29 -11.94 10.54 -21.00
CA ARG A 29 -11.66 11.87 -20.44
C ARG A 29 -10.25 11.87 -19.82
N ILE A 30 -9.44 12.84 -20.24
CA ILE A 30 -8.11 13.09 -19.69
C ILE A 30 -8.25 14.20 -18.65
N ASN A 31 -7.76 13.96 -17.44
CA ASN A 31 -7.79 14.95 -16.38
C ASN A 31 -6.47 15.74 -16.42
N GLU A 32 -6.48 16.90 -17.08
CA GLU A 32 -5.33 17.80 -17.16
C GLU A 32 -5.27 18.66 -15.90
N ARG A 33 -4.58 18.16 -14.86
CA ARG A 33 -4.12 18.96 -13.71
C ARG A 33 -2.60 19.07 -13.69
N ASP A 34 -2.11 19.89 -12.76
CA ASP A 34 -0.70 19.96 -12.41
C ASP A 34 -0.11 18.53 -12.26
N PRO A 35 0.93 18.17 -13.03
CA PRO A 35 1.63 16.91 -12.92
C PRO A 35 2.11 16.52 -11.52
N GLU A 36 2.26 17.50 -10.62
CA GLU A 36 2.71 17.30 -9.24
C GLU A 36 1.55 17.21 -8.22
N ALA A 37 0.29 17.30 -8.66
CA ALA A 37 -0.85 17.06 -7.77
C ALA A 37 -0.83 15.62 -7.23
N PRO A 38 -1.08 15.41 -5.92
CA PRO A 38 -1.11 14.07 -5.35
C PRO A 38 -2.22 13.24 -5.99
N ALA A 39 -1.93 11.94 -6.10
CA ALA A 39 -2.89 10.94 -6.50
C ALA A 39 -2.61 9.63 -5.78
N LEU A 40 -3.65 8.82 -5.62
CA LEU A 40 -3.57 7.61 -4.82
C LEU A 40 -4.04 6.40 -5.60
N VAL A 41 -3.28 5.31 -5.52
CA VAL A 41 -3.72 3.97 -5.93
C VAL A 41 -3.87 3.11 -4.68
N LEU A 42 -5.10 2.73 -4.37
CA LEU A 42 -5.43 1.79 -3.29
C LEU A 42 -5.51 0.39 -3.89
N ILE A 43 -4.68 -0.53 -3.41
CA ILE A 43 -4.67 -1.92 -3.82
C ILE A 43 -5.06 -2.81 -2.63
N GLN A 44 -6.22 -3.44 -2.72
CA GLN A 44 -6.69 -4.44 -1.76
C GLN A 44 -6.27 -5.85 -2.23
N ILE A 45 -5.66 -6.63 -1.33
CA ILE A 45 -5.43 -8.06 -1.50
C ILE A 45 -6.46 -8.81 -0.64
N ASP A 46 -7.47 -9.35 -1.32
CA ASP A 46 -8.64 -9.95 -0.69
C ASP A 46 -8.30 -11.22 0.10
N GLY A 47 -8.75 -11.29 1.36
CA GLY A 47 -8.70 -12.48 2.21
C GLY A 47 -7.33 -12.89 2.75
N LEU A 48 -6.26 -12.11 2.51
CA LEU A 48 -4.89 -12.48 2.89
C LEU A 48 -4.50 -12.02 4.31
N ALA A 49 -4.66 -12.91 5.28
CA ALA A 49 -4.27 -12.67 6.67
C ALA A 49 -2.76 -12.34 6.84
N ARG A 50 -2.41 -11.51 7.83
CA ARG A 50 -1.02 -11.15 8.15
C ARG A 50 -0.09 -12.36 8.33
N PRO A 51 -0.46 -13.41 9.09
CA PRO A 51 0.41 -14.58 9.22
C PRO A 51 0.69 -15.29 7.89
N GLN A 52 -0.30 -15.34 6.98
CA GLN A 52 -0.15 -15.95 5.65
C GLN A 52 0.72 -15.08 4.73
N PHE A 53 0.60 -13.75 4.85
CA PHE A 53 1.47 -12.80 4.16
C PHE A 53 2.94 -12.94 4.58
N ASP A 54 3.20 -13.00 5.88
CA ASP A 54 4.55 -13.15 6.44
C ASP A 54 5.17 -14.48 5.98
N GLN A 55 4.40 -15.58 6.00
CA GLN A 55 4.82 -16.87 5.44
C GLN A 55 5.14 -16.77 3.95
N ALA A 56 4.28 -16.12 3.15
CA ALA A 56 4.47 -15.98 1.72
C ALA A 56 5.72 -15.13 1.37
N LEU A 57 6.07 -14.12 2.19
CA LEU A 57 7.32 -13.37 2.08
C LEU A 57 8.53 -14.24 2.40
N ALA A 58 8.47 -15.02 3.47
CA ALA A 58 9.55 -15.93 3.89
C ALA A 58 9.84 -17.01 2.83
N GLU A 59 8.79 -17.55 2.21
CA GLU A 59 8.89 -18.56 1.14
C GLU A 59 9.22 -17.96 -0.25
N GLY A 60 9.39 -16.64 -0.36
CA GLY A 60 9.70 -15.97 -1.62
C GLY A 60 8.58 -16.02 -2.67
N LYS A 61 7.31 -16.10 -2.23
CA LYS A 61 6.13 -16.05 -3.12
C LYS A 61 5.76 -14.62 -3.52
N LEU A 62 6.19 -13.63 -2.75
CA LEU A 62 5.92 -12.20 -2.93
C LEU A 62 7.22 -11.39 -3.14
N PRO A 63 8.03 -11.69 -4.18
CA PRO A 63 9.35 -11.07 -4.35
C PRO A 63 9.29 -9.57 -4.62
N PHE A 64 8.25 -9.04 -5.26
CA PHE A 64 8.13 -7.60 -5.49
C PHE A 64 7.71 -6.86 -4.24
N LEU A 65 6.72 -7.35 -3.48
CA LEU A 65 6.35 -6.74 -2.20
C LEU A 65 7.52 -6.76 -1.20
N LYS A 66 8.29 -7.86 -1.17
CA LYS A 66 9.56 -7.92 -0.41
C LYS A 66 10.54 -6.84 -0.86
N LYS A 67 10.67 -6.60 -2.17
CA LYS A 67 11.51 -5.53 -2.71
C LYS A 67 11.02 -4.14 -2.25
N LEU A 68 9.70 -3.91 -2.17
CA LEU A 68 9.16 -2.63 -1.69
C LEU A 68 9.64 -2.33 -0.27
N ILE A 69 9.52 -3.32 0.62
CA ILE A 69 9.97 -3.23 2.01
C ILE A 69 11.48 -2.96 2.08
N GLU A 70 12.27 -3.77 1.36
CA GLU A 70 13.74 -3.72 1.48
C GLU A 70 14.41 -2.54 0.77
N ARG A 71 13.78 -1.97 -0.27
CA ARG A 71 14.47 -1.03 -1.18
C ARG A 71 13.71 0.23 -1.55
N GLU A 72 12.39 0.24 -1.38
CA GLU A 72 11.55 1.36 -1.79
C GLU A 72 10.96 2.12 -0.58
N HIS A 73 11.44 1.83 0.64
CA HIS A 73 11.02 2.44 1.90
C HIS A 73 9.54 2.21 2.21
N TYR A 74 9.07 0.98 2.04
CA TYR A 74 7.76 0.59 2.54
C TYR A 74 7.89 -0.05 3.92
N HIS A 75 6.92 0.18 4.78
CA HIS A 75 6.81 -0.49 6.08
C HIS A 75 5.51 -1.30 6.16
N LEU A 76 5.52 -2.31 7.01
CA LEU A 76 4.45 -3.30 7.14
C LEU A 76 3.84 -3.26 8.54
N ASP A 77 2.60 -2.79 8.60
CA ASP A 77 1.86 -2.60 9.83
C ASP A 77 0.76 -3.64 10.02
N ASN A 78 0.31 -3.77 11.27
CA ASN A 78 -0.89 -4.53 11.60
C ASN A 78 -2.13 -3.77 11.14
N TRP A 79 -3.12 -4.53 10.68
CA TRP A 79 -4.41 -4.01 10.26
C TRP A 79 -5.51 -4.83 10.94
N TYR A 80 -6.41 -4.13 11.62
CA TYR A 80 -7.62 -4.70 12.18
C TYR A 80 -8.80 -4.43 11.25
N SER A 81 -9.38 -5.51 10.73
CA SER A 81 -10.45 -5.47 9.72
C SER A 81 -11.82 -5.03 10.24
N GLY A 82 -12.04 -5.13 11.55
CA GLY A 82 -13.37 -5.01 12.15
C GLY A 82 -14.17 -6.32 12.09
N VAL A 83 -15.30 -6.33 12.80
CA VAL A 83 -16.31 -7.40 12.76
C VAL A 83 -17.64 -6.80 12.27
N PRO A 84 -18.25 -7.33 11.19
CA PRO A 84 -17.89 -8.57 10.50
C PRO A 84 -16.69 -8.40 9.56
N ALA A 85 -15.77 -9.37 9.57
CA ALA A 85 -14.57 -9.38 8.74
C ALA A 85 -14.89 -9.75 7.28
N THR A 86 -15.60 -8.87 6.57
CA THR A 86 -16.06 -9.08 5.19
C THR A 86 -15.71 -7.90 4.31
N THR A 87 -15.40 -8.16 3.04
CA THR A 87 -15.10 -7.12 2.05
C THR A 87 -16.13 -5.99 2.00
N PRO A 88 -17.46 -6.22 2.01
CA PRO A 88 -18.42 -5.12 1.98
C PRO A 88 -18.39 -4.28 3.27
N ALA A 89 -18.26 -4.89 4.45
CA ALA A 89 -18.17 -4.12 5.70
C ALA A 89 -16.91 -3.24 5.72
N VAL A 90 -15.77 -3.81 5.34
CA VAL A 90 -14.50 -3.06 5.26
C VAL A 90 -14.57 -1.95 4.21
N GLN A 91 -15.11 -2.23 3.01
CA GLN A 91 -15.24 -1.22 1.96
C GLN A 91 -16.23 -0.11 2.33
N ALA A 92 -17.31 -0.40 3.07
CA ALA A 92 -18.19 0.64 3.57
C ALA A 92 -17.45 1.57 4.56
N GLU A 93 -16.63 1.00 5.44
CA GLU A 93 -15.85 1.80 6.38
C GLU A 93 -14.77 2.64 5.68
N ILE A 94 -14.08 2.11 4.66
CA ILE A 94 -13.10 2.88 3.88
C ILE A 94 -13.78 3.93 2.99
N PHE A 95 -14.82 3.55 2.23
CA PHE A 95 -15.40 4.42 1.21
C PHE A 95 -16.41 5.42 1.75
N TYR A 96 -17.04 5.13 2.88
CA TYR A 96 -18.09 5.97 3.47
C TYR A 96 -17.85 6.31 4.96
N GLY A 97 -16.89 5.68 5.63
CA GLY A 97 -16.61 5.95 7.06
C GLY A 97 -17.58 5.26 8.01
N VAL A 98 -18.34 4.27 7.54
CA VAL A 98 -19.38 3.60 8.34
C VAL A 98 -18.94 2.20 8.74
N ARG A 99 -18.76 2.00 10.04
CA ARG A 99 -18.40 0.72 10.66
C ARG A 99 -19.57 -0.26 10.56
N ALA A 100 -19.27 -1.51 10.22
CA ALA A 100 -20.25 -2.60 10.16
C ALA A 100 -21.56 -2.20 9.45
N ALA A 101 -21.45 -1.45 8.33
CA ALA A 101 -22.60 -0.97 7.56
C ALA A 101 -23.49 -2.10 7.00
N VAL A 102 -22.96 -3.31 6.97
CA VAL A 102 -23.70 -4.55 6.74
C VAL A 102 -23.30 -5.56 7.81
N PRO A 103 -24.24 -6.42 8.28
CA PRO A 103 -23.97 -7.37 9.35
C PRO A 103 -23.26 -8.64 8.86
N SER A 104 -23.32 -8.93 7.57
CA SER A 104 -22.56 -10.03 6.94
C SER A 104 -22.59 -9.86 5.42
N PHE A 105 -22.02 -10.82 4.69
CA PHE A 105 -22.04 -10.82 3.23
C PHE A 105 -23.46 -10.96 2.64
N GLY A 106 -24.42 -11.46 3.42
CA GLY A 106 -25.82 -11.44 3.05
C GLY A 106 -26.73 -11.62 4.24
N PHE A 107 -27.82 -10.89 4.23
CA PHE A 107 -28.62 -10.59 5.41
C PHE A 107 -30.04 -10.26 4.96
N MET A 108 -30.98 -10.28 5.88
CA MET A 108 -32.35 -9.89 5.58
C MET A 108 -32.52 -8.38 5.75
N SER A 109 -33.06 -7.72 4.73
CA SER A 109 -33.45 -6.32 4.82
C SER A 109 -34.59 -6.16 5.82
N THR A 110 -34.44 -5.26 6.80
CA THR A 110 -35.55 -4.98 7.73
C THR A 110 -36.75 -4.35 7.02
N GLU A 111 -36.50 -3.58 5.95
CA GLU A 111 -37.53 -2.85 5.20
C GLU A 111 -38.34 -3.75 4.26
N SER A 112 -37.65 -4.59 3.48
CA SER A 112 -38.30 -5.44 2.46
C SER A 112 -38.57 -6.87 2.92
N GLN A 113 -37.96 -7.30 4.05
CA GLN A 113 -37.95 -8.70 4.50
C GLN A 113 -37.36 -9.67 3.45
N GLU A 114 -36.58 -9.15 2.49
CA GLU A 114 -35.91 -9.93 1.47
C GLU A 114 -34.46 -10.21 1.85
N MET A 115 -33.96 -11.37 1.41
CA MET A 115 -32.55 -11.73 1.55
C MET A 115 -31.70 -10.95 0.55
N LEU A 116 -30.87 -10.04 1.05
CA LEU A 116 -29.91 -9.28 0.28
C LEU A 116 -28.54 -9.95 0.29
N ARG A 117 -27.82 -9.85 -0.82
CA ARG A 117 -26.45 -10.36 -0.96
C ARG A 117 -25.57 -9.33 -1.63
N MET A 118 -24.36 -9.14 -1.10
CA MET A 118 -23.49 -8.05 -1.54
C MET A 118 -22.80 -8.27 -2.90
N TYR A 119 -22.92 -9.45 -3.49
CA TYR A 119 -22.53 -9.66 -4.89
C TYR A 119 -23.65 -9.35 -5.89
N GLU A 120 -24.87 -9.12 -5.40
CA GLU A 120 -26.02 -8.79 -6.23
C GLU A 120 -26.13 -7.28 -6.40
N SER A 121 -26.40 -6.86 -7.64
CA SER A 121 -26.47 -5.44 -7.97
C SER A 121 -27.54 -4.71 -7.16
N HIS A 122 -28.67 -5.36 -6.90
CA HIS A 122 -29.77 -4.78 -6.12
C HIS A 122 -29.35 -4.51 -4.67
N GLY A 123 -28.83 -5.52 -3.97
CA GLY A 123 -28.42 -5.40 -2.57
C GLY A 123 -27.30 -4.38 -2.37
N ALA A 124 -26.26 -4.42 -3.21
CA ALA A 124 -25.16 -3.47 -3.14
C ALA A 124 -25.60 -2.01 -3.37
N ASN A 125 -26.47 -1.77 -4.37
CA ASN A 125 -27.00 -0.44 -4.66
C ASN A 125 -27.91 0.10 -3.54
N LEU A 126 -28.71 -0.77 -2.90
CA LEU A 126 -29.59 -0.37 -1.81
C LEU A 126 -28.77 0.13 -0.61
N VAL A 127 -27.75 -0.63 -0.21
CA VAL A 127 -26.85 -0.25 0.89
C VAL A 127 -26.08 1.04 0.54
N GLU A 128 -25.52 1.12 -0.67
CA GLU A 128 -24.79 2.32 -1.11
C GLU A 128 -25.69 3.57 -1.11
N LYS A 129 -26.95 3.43 -1.55
CA LYS A 129 -27.93 4.52 -1.51
C LYS A 129 -28.22 4.96 -0.07
N ARG A 130 -28.44 4.02 0.86
CA ARG A 130 -28.66 4.35 2.29
C ARG A 130 -27.49 5.14 2.87
N LEU A 131 -26.25 4.75 2.55
CA LEU A 131 -25.04 5.45 3.00
C LEU A 131 -24.95 6.88 2.44
N LEU A 132 -25.26 7.07 1.16
CA LEU A 132 -25.26 8.39 0.53
C LEU A 132 -26.40 9.29 1.05
N ASP A 133 -27.61 8.72 1.23
CA ASP A 133 -28.77 9.44 1.75
C ASP A 133 -28.56 9.90 3.20
N ALA A 134 -27.77 9.16 3.99
CA ALA A 134 -27.32 9.54 5.33
C ALA A 134 -26.23 10.64 5.34
N GLY A 135 -25.77 11.10 4.17
CA GLY A 135 -24.83 12.21 4.03
C GLY A 135 -23.35 11.82 4.14
N HIS A 136 -23.01 10.53 4.06
CA HIS A 136 -21.62 10.07 4.13
C HIS A 136 -20.86 10.41 2.84
N GLU A 137 -19.75 11.16 2.97
CA GLU A 137 -18.96 11.59 1.81
C GLU A 137 -18.23 10.38 1.16
N PRO A 138 -18.36 10.15 -0.16
CA PRO A 138 -17.66 9.05 -0.81
C PRO A 138 -16.16 9.35 -1.07
N LEU A 139 -15.26 8.39 -0.75
CA LEU A 139 -13.81 8.54 -0.94
C LEU A 139 -13.37 8.58 -2.42
N LEU A 140 -14.00 7.79 -3.29
CA LEU A 140 -13.59 7.61 -4.69
C LEU A 140 -14.25 8.61 -5.64
N LYS A 141 -14.79 9.72 -5.13
CA LYS A 141 -15.41 10.78 -5.92
C LYS A 141 -14.42 11.35 -6.94
N GLY A 142 -14.78 11.26 -8.23
CA GLY A 142 -13.92 11.68 -9.34
C GLY A 142 -12.75 10.73 -9.65
N GLY A 143 -12.72 9.55 -9.02
CA GLY A 143 -11.78 8.46 -9.26
C GLY A 143 -12.42 7.28 -10.00
N SER A 144 -11.77 6.11 -9.92
CA SER A 144 -12.28 4.84 -10.47
C SER A 144 -12.11 3.67 -9.49
N CYS A 145 -12.92 2.63 -9.67
CA CYS A 145 -12.82 1.41 -8.87
C CYS A 145 -12.90 0.15 -9.74
N TYR A 146 -12.13 -0.87 -9.36
CA TYR A 146 -12.08 -2.17 -10.01
C TYR A 146 -12.37 -3.27 -8.99
N VAL A 147 -13.38 -4.08 -9.27
CA VAL A 147 -13.73 -5.26 -8.45
C VAL A 147 -14.10 -4.87 -7.01
N SER A 148 -15.09 -4.00 -6.86
CA SER A 148 -15.57 -3.52 -5.55
C SER A 148 -17.03 -3.92 -5.32
N SER A 149 -17.46 -3.99 -4.06
CA SER A 149 -18.87 -4.13 -3.69
C SER A 149 -19.63 -2.83 -3.90
N PHE A 150 -18.98 -1.69 -3.68
CA PHE A 150 -19.56 -0.34 -3.83
C PHE A 150 -18.82 0.47 -4.88
N ARG A 151 -19.46 1.49 -5.44
CA ARG A 151 -18.83 2.48 -6.33
C ARG A 151 -17.95 3.45 -5.56
N GLY A 152 -18.27 3.71 -4.29
CA GLY A 152 -17.51 4.65 -3.46
C GLY A 152 -17.52 6.07 -4.02
N GLY A 153 -18.57 6.46 -4.76
CA GLY A 153 -18.70 7.74 -5.46
C GLY A 153 -18.01 7.87 -6.82
N ALA A 154 -17.38 6.81 -7.35
CA ALA A 154 -16.90 6.80 -8.74
C ALA A 154 -18.07 6.97 -9.73
N GLU A 155 -17.84 7.63 -10.87
CA GLU A 155 -18.84 7.76 -11.95
C GLU A 155 -19.28 6.37 -12.46
N HIS A 156 -20.48 6.25 -13.03
CA HIS A 156 -21.11 4.94 -13.29
C HIS A 156 -20.32 4.12 -14.33
N ASP A 157 -19.70 4.82 -15.26
CA ASP A 157 -18.79 4.31 -16.30
C ASP A 157 -17.37 4.03 -15.79
N GLU A 158 -16.97 4.57 -14.63
CA GLU A 158 -15.64 4.40 -14.01
C GLU A 158 -15.62 3.33 -12.89
N ALA A 159 -16.80 2.80 -12.54
CA ALA A 159 -16.92 1.63 -11.67
C ALA A 159 -16.92 0.37 -12.53
N HIS A 160 -15.88 -0.45 -12.41
CA HIS A 160 -15.65 -1.60 -13.28
C HIS A 160 -15.68 -2.91 -12.51
N PHE A 161 -16.46 -3.88 -13.03
CA PHE A 161 -16.67 -5.17 -12.36
C PHE A 161 -17.19 -5.01 -10.93
N CYS A 162 -18.04 -4.02 -10.72
CA CYS A 162 -18.71 -3.73 -9.48
C CYS A 162 -20.18 -4.15 -9.61
N PRO A 163 -20.77 -4.93 -8.68
CA PRO A 163 -22.19 -5.27 -8.74
C PRO A 163 -23.10 -4.04 -8.88
N ALA A 164 -22.70 -2.90 -8.31
CA ALA A 164 -23.41 -1.63 -8.38
C ALA A 164 -23.32 -0.90 -9.75
N SER A 165 -22.60 -1.43 -10.76
CA SER A 165 -22.48 -0.78 -12.09
C SER A 165 -22.34 -1.76 -13.28
N GLN A 166 -22.61 -1.27 -14.49
CA GLN A 166 -22.37 -1.98 -15.76
C GLN A 166 -21.09 -1.53 -16.49
N GLY A 167 -20.01 -1.16 -15.78
CA GLY A 167 -18.65 -0.82 -16.27
C GLY A 167 -18.46 -0.43 -17.76
N TRP A 168 -17.46 -1.02 -18.45
CA TRP A 168 -16.96 -0.64 -19.80
C TRP A 168 -18.01 -0.73 -20.94
N GLY A 169 -19.27 -1.04 -20.62
CA GLY A 169 -20.31 -1.39 -21.59
C GLY A 169 -20.64 -0.30 -22.61
N SER A 170 -20.69 0.98 -22.20
CA SER A 170 -20.97 2.09 -23.12
C SER A 170 -19.77 2.40 -24.01
N SER A 171 -18.58 2.58 -23.44
CA SER A 171 -17.37 2.96 -24.18
C SER A 171 -16.85 1.87 -25.13
N LEU A 172 -17.00 0.59 -24.79
CA LEU A 172 -16.65 -0.52 -25.71
C LEU A 172 -17.67 -0.69 -26.84
N ARG A 173 -18.95 -0.36 -26.60
CA ARG A 173 -20.00 -0.38 -27.65
C ARG A 173 -19.82 0.76 -28.65
N GLU A 174 -19.30 1.90 -28.21
CA GLU A 174 -18.98 3.04 -29.07
C GLU A 174 -17.60 2.92 -29.77
N ALA A 175 -16.76 1.98 -29.34
CA ALA A 175 -15.44 1.74 -29.94
C ALA A 175 -15.58 0.99 -31.28
N GLY A 176 -15.03 1.56 -32.36
CA GLY A 176 -15.04 0.92 -33.68
C GLY A 176 -14.25 -0.41 -33.72
N PRO A 177 -14.52 -1.31 -34.68
CA PRO A 177 -13.91 -2.64 -34.75
C PRO A 177 -12.37 -2.62 -34.82
N LEU A 178 -11.80 -1.61 -35.49
CA LEU A 178 -10.35 -1.38 -35.54
C LEU A 178 -9.76 -1.06 -34.15
N ALA A 179 -10.49 -0.33 -33.31
CA ALA A 179 -10.09 -0.01 -31.95
C ALA A 179 -10.09 -1.26 -31.06
N LEU A 180 -11.08 -2.15 -31.21
CA LEU A 180 -11.10 -3.43 -30.50
C LEU A 180 -9.94 -4.34 -30.91
N ILE A 181 -9.65 -4.45 -32.22
CA ILE A 181 -8.52 -5.23 -32.74
C ILE A 181 -7.19 -4.66 -32.21
N ALA A 182 -7.03 -3.34 -32.29
CA ALA A 182 -5.89 -2.62 -31.73
C ALA A 182 -5.69 -2.86 -30.22
N MET A 183 -6.77 -2.87 -29.44
CA MET A 183 -6.74 -3.16 -28.01
C MET A 183 -6.28 -4.59 -27.72
N VAL A 184 -6.80 -5.56 -28.48
CA VAL A 184 -6.36 -6.96 -28.39
C VAL A 184 -4.89 -7.09 -28.76
N LEU A 185 -4.44 -6.47 -29.85
CA LEU A 185 -3.03 -6.51 -30.29
C LEU A 185 -2.08 -5.81 -29.31
N ALA A 186 -2.47 -4.66 -28.76
CA ALA A 186 -1.68 -3.94 -27.76
C ALA A 186 -1.47 -4.74 -26.47
N ASN A 187 -2.42 -5.62 -26.16
CA ASN A 187 -2.42 -6.52 -25.02
C ASN A 187 -2.14 -7.98 -25.39
N LEU A 188 -1.65 -8.27 -26.60
CA LEU A 188 -1.46 -9.63 -27.11
C LEU A 188 -0.58 -10.49 -26.20
N TRP A 189 0.48 -9.92 -25.62
CA TRP A 189 1.31 -10.62 -24.64
C TRP A 189 0.56 -10.95 -23.35
N SER A 190 -0.29 -10.03 -22.89
CA SER A 190 -1.19 -10.28 -21.76
C SER A 190 -2.15 -11.41 -22.09
N LEU A 191 -2.71 -11.41 -23.31
CA LEU A 191 -3.59 -12.47 -23.79
C LEU A 191 -2.88 -13.82 -23.86
N ILE A 192 -1.69 -13.89 -24.48
CA ILE A 192 -0.88 -15.12 -24.56
C ILE A 192 -0.52 -15.63 -23.16
N ARG A 193 -0.09 -14.75 -22.26
CA ARG A 193 0.21 -15.10 -20.87
C ARG A 193 -1.04 -15.63 -20.16
N THR A 194 -2.17 -14.95 -20.31
CA THR A 194 -3.46 -15.38 -19.76
C THR A 194 -3.78 -16.77 -20.27
N VAL A 195 -3.77 -17.02 -21.58
CA VAL A 195 -3.98 -18.33 -22.21
C VAL A 195 -3.05 -19.40 -21.64
N GLY A 196 -1.74 -19.12 -21.52
CA GLY A 196 -0.77 -20.03 -20.92
C GLY A 196 -1.08 -20.37 -19.45
N LEU A 197 -1.52 -19.39 -18.66
CA LEU A 197 -1.97 -19.61 -17.28
C LEU A 197 -3.28 -20.41 -17.23
N LEU A 198 -4.23 -20.19 -18.16
CA LEU A 198 -5.46 -21.00 -18.25
C LEU A 198 -5.09 -22.47 -18.50
N LEU A 199 -4.16 -22.72 -19.43
CA LEU A 199 -3.74 -24.08 -19.78
C LEU A 199 -3.03 -24.76 -18.61
N LEU A 200 -2.14 -24.05 -17.91
CA LEU A 200 -1.50 -24.57 -16.72
C LEU A 200 -2.52 -24.90 -15.62
N GLU A 201 -3.50 -24.02 -15.39
CA GLU A 201 -4.57 -24.25 -14.42
C GLU A 201 -5.47 -25.42 -14.78
N LEU A 202 -5.78 -25.58 -16.07
CA LEU A 202 -6.52 -26.72 -16.56
C LEU A 202 -5.76 -28.01 -16.27
N ILE A 203 -4.45 -28.06 -16.55
CA ILE A 203 -3.60 -29.22 -16.28
C ILE A 203 -3.54 -29.51 -14.78
N LEU A 204 -3.27 -28.50 -13.94
CA LEU A 204 -3.22 -28.68 -12.48
C LEU A 204 -4.54 -29.17 -11.92
N SER A 205 -5.66 -28.66 -12.43
CA SER A 205 -7.00 -29.09 -12.02
C SER A 205 -7.29 -30.54 -12.46
N ILE A 206 -6.79 -30.98 -13.62
CA ILE A 206 -6.87 -32.39 -14.04
C ILE A 206 -5.98 -33.30 -13.16
N VAL A 207 -4.79 -32.84 -12.75
CA VAL A 207 -3.93 -33.60 -11.84
C VAL A 207 -4.54 -33.70 -10.44
N ASP A 208 -5.08 -32.61 -9.92
CA ASP A 208 -5.81 -32.58 -8.66
C ASP A 208 -7.05 -33.48 -8.72
N PHE A 209 -7.76 -33.53 -9.85
CA PHE A 209 -8.88 -34.45 -10.11
C PHE A 209 -8.49 -35.91 -9.89
N PHE A 210 -7.36 -36.37 -10.46
CA PHE A 210 -6.91 -37.76 -10.26
C PHE A 210 -6.51 -38.04 -8.80
N ARG A 211 -6.10 -37.02 -8.04
CA ARG A 211 -5.84 -37.15 -6.60
C ARG A 211 -7.14 -37.09 -5.78
N GLY A 212 -8.11 -36.28 -6.16
CA GLY A 212 -9.40 -36.10 -5.49
C GLY A 212 -10.32 -37.30 -5.60
N LEU A 213 -10.23 -38.06 -6.70
CA LEU A 213 -10.89 -39.36 -6.88
C LEU A 213 -10.55 -40.37 -5.77
N THR A 214 -9.38 -40.26 -5.13
CA THR A 214 -9.00 -41.11 -3.99
C THR A 214 -9.60 -40.66 -2.65
N LYS A 215 -10.26 -39.49 -2.61
CA LYS A 215 -10.82 -38.85 -1.40
C LYS A 215 -12.35 -38.66 -1.44
N GLY A 216 -13.03 -39.18 -2.45
CA GLY A 216 -14.50 -39.22 -2.50
C GLY A 216 -15.19 -37.87 -2.72
N GLN A 217 -14.55 -36.91 -3.39
CA GLN A 217 -15.16 -35.60 -3.69
C GLN A 217 -16.02 -35.61 -4.96
N ASP A 218 -16.99 -34.70 -5.02
CA ASP A 218 -18.09 -34.70 -5.97
C ASP A 218 -17.68 -34.26 -7.39
N PHE A 219 -17.64 -35.24 -8.30
CA PHE A 219 -17.04 -35.22 -9.64
C PHE A 219 -17.54 -34.10 -10.58
N VAL A 220 -18.86 -33.89 -10.65
CA VAL A 220 -19.48 -32.99 -11.65
C VAL A 220 -19.32 -31.53 -11.27
N ARG A 221 -19.44 -31.25 -9.95
CA ARG A 221 -19.27 -29.90 -9.42
C ARG A 221 -17.87 -29.41 -9.79
N GLU A 222 -16.82 -30.17 -9.47
CA GLU A 222 -15.44 -29.74 -9.61
C GLU A 222 -15.02 -29.34 -11.05
N LEU A 223 -15.49 -30.09 -12.05
CA LEU A 223 -15.17 -29.88 -13.47
C LEU A 223 -15.85 -28.61 -14.03
N MET A 224 -17.10 -28.35 -13.64
CA MET A 224 -17.87 -27.18 -14.08
C MET A 224 -17.30 -25.85 -13.57
N PHE A 225 -16.47 -25.87 -12.52
CA PHE A 225 -15.90 -24.68 -11.90
C PHE A 225 -14.58 -24.18 -12.50
N ILE A 226 -13.86 -25.02 -13.24
CA ILE A 226 -12.54 -24.66 -13.76
C ILE A 226 -12.59 -23.39 -14.65
N PRO A 227 -13.53 -23.26 -15.62
CA PRO A 227 -13.59 -22.08 -16.49
C PRO A 227 -13.90 -20.78 -15.74
N THR A 228 -14.88 -20.80 -14.84
CA THR A 228 -15.29 -19.63 -14.04
C THR A 228 -14.16 -19.16 -13.12
N ARG A 229 -13.48 -20.10 -12.45
CA ARG A 229 -12.34 -19.80 -11.57
C ARG A 229 -11.22 -19.11 -12.33
N ILE A 230 -10.88 -19.64 -13.48
CA ILE A 230 -9.83 -19.09 -14.33
C ILE A 230 -10.22 -17.66 -14.77
N ALA A 231 -11.50 -17.43 -15.11
CA ALA A 231 -11.99 -16.10 -15.45
C ALA A 231 -11.91 -15.11 -14.27
N ILE A 232 -12.36 -15.50 -13.07
CA ILE A 232 -12.36 -14.62 -11.89
C ILE A 232 -10.93 -14.36 -11.37
N THR A 233 -10.08 -15.38 -11.30
CA THR A 233 -8.77 -15.26 -10.64
C THR A 233 -7.65 -14.75 -11.56
N ILE A 234 -7.72 -15.03 -12.86
CA ILE A 234 -6.68 -14.67 -13.83
C ILE A 234 -7.17 -13.56 -14.76
N LEU A 235 -8.28 -13.77 -15.47
CA LEU A 235 -8.73 -12.80 -16.47
C LEU A 235 -9.11 -11.46 -15.83
N LEU A 236 -9.92 -11.47 -14.76
CA LEU A 236 -10.35 -10.26 -14.07
C LEU A 236 -9.16 -9.49 -13.47
N ARG A 237 -8.18 -10.19 -12.89
CA ARG A 237 -6.93 -9.58 -12.40
C ARG A 237 -6.18 -8.88 -13.53
N GLU A 238 -6.02 -9.53 -14.67
CA GLU A 238 -5.30 -8.96 -15.80
C GLU A 238 -6.04 -7.77 -16.42
N LEU A 239 -7.37 -7.86 -16.58
CA LEU A 239 -8.20 -6.76 -17.06
C LEU A 239 -8.16 -5.56 -16.10
N SER A 240 -8.32 -5.79 -14.80
CA SER A 240 -8.25 -4.74 -13.78
C SER A 240 -6.87 -4.10 -13.74
N THR A 241 -5.79 -4.89 -13.84
CA THR A 241 -4.43 -4.37 -13.93
C THR A 241 -4.23 -3.48 -15.16
N VAL A 242 -4.80 -3.85 -16.31
CA VAL A 242 -4.74 -3.04 -17.53
C VAL A 242 -5.56 -1.76 -17.37
N GLY A 243 -6.77 -1.84 -16.83
CA GLY A 243 -7.65 -0.70 -16.56
C GLY A 243 -7.00 0.31 -15.62
N VAL A 244 -6.53 -0.12 -14.45
CA VAL A 244 -5.81 0.75 -13.49
C VAL A 244 -4.65 1.48 -14.16
N LYS A 245 -3.89 0.81 -15.03
CA LYS A 245 -2.80 1.46 -15.77
C LYS A 245 -3.28 2.49 -16.79
N ILE A 246 -4.45 2.28 -17.39
CA ILE A 246 -5.10 3.26 -18.27
C ILE A 246 -5.53 4.47 -17.44
N ASP A 247 -6.11 4.27 -16.25
CA ASP A 247 -6.55 5.37 -15.38
C ASP A 247 -5.40 6.17 -14.77
N ILE A 248 -4.32 5.50 -14.39
CA ILE A 248 -3.04 6.15 -14.04
C ILE A 248 -2.53 6.99 -15.21
N ALA A 249 -2.64 6.46 -16.43
CA ALA A 249 -2.27 7.21 -17.62
C ALA A 249 -3.24 8.37 -17.84
N ARG A 250 -4.54 8.26 -17.55
CA ARG A 250 -5.53 9.34 -17.68
C ARG A 250 -5.36 10.44 -16.62
N GLY A 251 -4.73 10.13 -15.49
CA GLY A 251 -4.48 11.07 -14.40
C GLY A 251 -5.66 11.20 -13.43
N LEU A 252 -6.39 10.12 -13.14
CA LEU A 252 -7.44 10.13 -12.11
C LEU A 252 -6.84 10.35 -10.70
N PRO A 253 -7.48 11.14 -9.82
CA PRO A 253 -6.94 11.50 -8.51
C PRO A 253 -6.85 10.30 -7.55
N ILE A 254 -7.80 9.37 -7.61
CA ILE A 254 -7.80 8.16 -6.78
C ILE A 254 -8.28 6.97 -7.61
N ILE A 255 -7.61 5.83 -7.45
CA ILE A 255 -7.93 4.59 -8.18
C ILE A 255 -7.92 3.46 -7.17
N TYR A 256 -9.02 2.72 -7.08
CA TYR A 256 -9.15 1.55 -6.21
C TYR A 256 -9.15 0.26 -7.03
N VAL A 257 -8.47 -0.78 -6.55
CA VAL A 257 -8.54 -2.13 -7.15
C VAL A 257 -8.47 -3.22 -6.09
N ASN A 258 -9.38 -4.19 -6.20
CA ASN A 258 -9.35 -5.41 -5.39
C ASN A 258 -8.82 -6.60 -6.19
N LEU A 259 -7.95 -7.40 -5.57
CA LEU A 259 -7.32 -8.58 -6.16
C LEU A 259 -7.83 -9.87 -5.49
N LEU A 260 -8.99 -10.37 -5.93
CA LEU A 260 -9.73 -11.53 -5.41
C LEU A 260 -9.00 -12.90 -5.43
N GLY A 261 -7.85 -12.98 -6.11
CA GLY A 261 -7.28 -14.27 -6.52
C GLY A 261 -6.87 -15.19 -5.36
N TYR A 262 -6.58 -14.65 -4.18
CA TYR A 262 -6.23 -15.42 -3.00
C TYR A 262 -7.46 -15.87 -2.22
N ASP A 263 -8.40 -14.96 -1.94
CA ASP A 263 -9.70 -15.23 -1.29
C ASP A 263 -10.43 -16.43 -1.92
N GLU A 264 -10.62 -16.40 -3.25
CA GLU A 264 -11.30 -17.46 -4.01
C GLU A 264 -10.66 -18.85 -3.86
N GLN A 265 -9.32 -18.91 -3.76
CA GLN A 265 -8.63 -20.18 -3.56
C GLN A 265 -8.66 -20.64 -2.12
N SER A 266 -8.64 -19.70 -1.18
CA SER A 266 -8.66 -19.97 0.24
C SER A 266 -10.00 -20.56 0.67
N HIS A 267 -11.12 -20.02 0.15
CA HIS A 267 -12.46 -20.60 0.31
C HIS A 267 -12.52 -22.08 -0.09
N ARG A 268 -11.83 -22.49 -1.15
CA ARG A 268 -11.93 -23.86 -1.68
C ARG A 268 -10.92 -24.85 -1.09
N ARG A 269 -9.69 -24.40 -0.85
CA ARG A 269 -8.55 -25.29 -0.52
C ARG A 269 -7.96 -25.02 0.85
N GLY A 270 -8.46 -23.99 1.53
CA GLY A 270 -7.91 -23.46 2.77
C GLY A 270 -6.86 -22.37 2.51
N PRO A 271 -6.76 -21.36 3.39
CA PRO A 271 -5.80 -20.25 3.28
C PRO A 271 -4.35 -20.72 3.29
N SER A 272 -4.03 -21.77 4.04
CA SER A 272 -2.68 -22.33 4.14
C SER A 272 -2.26 -23.20 2.93
N SER A 273 -3.13 -23.37 1.93
CA SER A 273 -2.87 -24.28 0.83
C SER A 273 -1.75 -23.78 -0.09
N LYS A 274 -0.94 -24.72 -0.61
CA LYS A 274 0.09 -24.42 -1.63
C LYS A 274 -0.48 -23.73 -2.85
N PHE A 275 -1.76 -23.98 -3.14
CA PHE A 275 -2.46 -23.40 -4.27
C PHE A 275 -2.83 -21.94 -4.02
N ALA A 276 -3.41 -21.61 -2.86
CA ALA A 276 -3.67 -20.22 -2.46
C ALA A 276 -2.36 -19.40 -2.46
N HIS A 277 -1.27 -19.96 -1.94
CA HIS A 277 0.05 -19.31 -1.96
C HIS A 277 0.67 -19.22 -3.37
N TRP A 278 0.26 -20.06 -4.31
CA TRP A 278 0.73 -19.96 -5.69
C TRP A 278 0.09 -18.78 -6.43
N THR A 279 -1.19 -18.47 -6.17
CA THR A 279 -1.87 -17.32 -6.82
C THR A 279 -1.29 -15.99 -6.40
N LEU A 280 -0.69 -15.90 -5.21
CA LEU A 280 0.04 -14.73 -4.71
C LEU A 280 1.13 -14.26 -5.67
N LYS A 281 1.79 -15.15 -6.42
CA LYS A 281 2.78 -14.76 -7.44
C LYS A 281 2.17 -13.91 -8.56
N GLY A 282 0.94 -14.24 -8.94
CA GLY A 282 0.19 -13.48 -9.95
C GLY A 282 -0.27 -12.12 -9.43
N ILE A 283 -0.64 -12.06 -8.15
CA ILE A 283 -0.99 -10.83 -7.43
C ILE A 283 0.24 -9.93 -7.30
N ASP A 284 1.38 -10.45 -6.82
CA ASP A 284 2.66 -9.74 -6.68
C ASP A 284 3.09 -9.09 -8.01
N ASP A 285 2.99 -9.82 -9.12
CA ASP A 285 3.33 -9.26 -10.43
C ASP A 285 2.30 -8.22 -10.92
N ALA A 286 1.01 -8.38 -10.62
CA ALA A 286 -0.01 -7.37 -10.92
C ALA A 286 0.29 -6.06 -10.16
N VAL A 287 0.54 -6.14 -8.86
CA VAL A 287 0.99 -5.01 -8.03
C VAL A 287 2.26 -4.38 -8.62
N ALA A 288 3.24 -5.19 -9.01
CA ALA A 288 4.47 -4.70 -9.63
C ALA A 288 4.23 -3.96 -10.95
N ARG A 289 3.24 -4.35 -11.75
CA ARG A 289 2.89 -3.65 -13.00
C ARG A 289 2.16 -2.33 -12.72
N ILE A 290 1.25 -2.31 -11.75
CA ILE A 290 0.51 -1.11 -11.33
C ILE A 290 1.48 -0.10 -10.72
N TRP A 291 2.29 -0.52 -9.75
CA TRP A 291 3.26 0.33 -9.07
C TRP A 291 4.24 0.98 -10.04
N ARG A 292 4.76 0.20 -11.02
CA ARG A 292 5.64 0.76 -12.07
C ARG A 292 4.91 1.70 -13.01
N ALA A 293 3.60 1.57 -13.20
CA ALA A 293 2.82 2.50 -14.01
C ALA A 293 2.60 3.82 -13.26
N ALA A 294 2.22 3.74 -11.98
CA ALA A 294 2.07 4.88 -11.07
C ALA A 294 3.32 5.76 -11.07
N HIS A 295 4.49 5.16 -10.79
CA HIS A 295 5.78 5.86 -10.73
C HIS A 295 6.31 6.33 -12.09
N ARG A 296 5.70 5.90 -13.20
CA ARG A 296 6.06 6.36 -14.56
C ARG A 296 5.05 7.35 -15.12
N SER A 297 3.96 7.62 -14.41
CA SER A 297 2.93 8.56 -14.86
C SER A 297 3.54 9.93 -15.10
N SER A 298 3.11 10.58 -16.19
CA SER A 298 3.51 11.94 -16.49
C SER A 298 2.46 12.97 -16.06
N ARG A 299 1.28 12.52 -15.62
CA ARG A 299 0.13 13.39 -15.36
C ARG A 299 -0.13 13.69 -13.90
N ARG A 300 0.29 12.81 -12.98
CA ARG A 300 0.15 12.99 -11.53
C ARG A 300 1.26 12.25 -10.78
N HIS A 301 1.49 12.65 -9.54
CA HIS A 301 2.32 11.89 -8.61
C HIS A 301 1.48 10.89 -7.84
N TYR A 302 1.55 9.61 -8.24
CA TYR A 302 0.81 8.54 -7.57
C TYR A 302 1.60 7.90 -6.46
N ASP A 303 1.02 7.88 -5.25
CA ASP A 303 1.39 6.93 -4.22
C ASP A 303 0.55 5.65 -4.34
N VAL A 304 1.13 4.54 -3.89
CA VAL A 304 0.52 3.22 -4.00
C VAL A 304 0.50 2.60 -2.62
N TRP A 305 -0.70 2.43 -2.09
CA TRP A 305 -0.96 1.84 -0.77
C TRP A 305 -1.55 0.45 -0.97
N ILE A 306 -1.02 -0.54 -0.23
CA ILE A 306 -1.39 -1.93 -0.40
C ILE A 306 -1.85 -2.45 0.95
N TYR A 307 -3.02 -3.05 1.02
CA TYR A 307 -3.55 -3.58 2.28
C TYR A 307 -4.37 -4.85 2.04
N SER A 308 -4.62 -5.60 3.10
CA SER A 308 -5.60 -6.68 3.13
C SER A 308 -6.84 -6.18 3.87
N ASP A 309 -8.02 -6.40 3.31
CA ASP A 309 -9.28 -6.04 3.96
C ASP A 309 -9.56 -6.94 5.16
N HIS A 310 -9.42 -8.24 4.98
CA HIS A 310 -9.52 -9.27 6.02
C HIS A 310 -8.64 -10.48 5.69
N GLY A 311 -8.51 -11.37 6.67
CA GLY A 311 -7.94 -12.70 6.49
C GLY A 311 -9.00 -13.79 6.33
N GLN A 312 -8.55 -15.04 6.37
CA GLN A 312 -9.42 -16.22 6.45
C GLN A 312 -8.86 -17.19 7.49
N ASP A 313 -9.75 -17.91 8.17
CA ASP A 313 -9.38 -19.07 8.99
C ASP A 313 -9.59 -20.38 8.23
N ASP A 314 -8.82 -21.41 8.57
CA ASP A 314 -9.04 -22.76 8.08
C ASP A 314 -10.27 -23.34 8.82
N THR A 315 -11.30 -23.71 8.08
CA THR A 315 -12.58 -24.12 8.66
C THR A 315 -13.07 -25.47 8.16
N THR A 316 -14.06 -26.00 8.86
CA THR A 316 -14.77 -27.22 8.47
C THR A 316 -16.26 -26.89 8.36
N ALA A 317 -16.87 -27.24 7.23
CA ALA A 317 -18.29 -27.00 7.02
C ALA A 317 -19.15 -27.78 8.03
N TYR A 318 -20.15 -27.11 8.61
CA TYR A 318 -21.09 -27.69 9.58
C TYR A 318 -21.72 -28.97 9.04
N GLU A 319 -22.21 -28.93 7.79
CA GLU A 319 -22.81 -30.08 7.10
C GLU A 319 -21.88 -31.29 7.00
N SER A 320 -20.59 -31.04 6.74
CA SER A 320 -19.58 -32.12 6.66
C SER A 320 -19.25 -32.70 8.03
N LEU A 321 -19.39 -31.92 9.10
CA LEU A 321 -19.10 -32.34 10.46
C LEU A 321 -20.29 -33.08 11.10
N HIS A 322 -21.52 -32.65 10.81
CA HIS A 322 -22.73 -33.12 11.48
C HIS A 322 -23.65 -33.98 10.62
N GLY A 323 -23.47 -34.00 9.30
CA GLY A 323 -24.25 -34.81 8.36
C GLY A 323 -25.63 -34.22 8.00
N GLU A 324 -25.96 -33.02 8.48
CA GLU A 324 -27.19 -32.29 8.20
C GLU A 324 -26.93 -30.79 8.08
N SER A 325 -27.85 -30.03 7.47
CA SER A 325 -27.71 -28.58 7.36
C SER A 325 -27.91 -27.89 8.70
N PHE A 326 -27.27 -26.73 8.89
CA PHE A 326 -27.46 -25.96 10.12
C PHE A 326 -28.91 -25.49 10.27
N ALA A 327 -29.61 -25.21 9.17
CA ALA A 327 -31.02 -24.86 9.19
C ALA A 327 -31.89 -26.01 9.72
N ASP A 328 -31.63 -27.24 9.27
CA ASP A 328 -32.35 -28.42 9.75
C ASP A 328 -32.07 -28.67 11.24
N ALA A 329 -30.82 -28.52 11.66
CA ALA A 329 -30.43 -28.67 13.06
C ALA A 329 -31.09 -27.61 13.97
N VAL A 330 -31.19 -26.35 13.51
CA VAL A 330 -31.90 -25.27 14.21
C VAL A 330 -33.39 -25.60 14.31
N SER A 331 -34.02 -25.99 13.20
CA SER A 331 -35.43 -26.37 13.17
C SER A 331 -35.73 -27.54 14.12
N ALA A 332 -34.89 -28.59 14.10
CA ALA A 332 -34.99 -29.73 15.00
C ALA A 332 -34.80 -29.31 16.47
N ALA A 333 -33.81 -28.45 16.77
CA ALA A 333 -33.57 -27.96 18.12
C ALA A 333 -34.75 -27.18 18.69
N LEU A 334 -35.43 -26.38 17.87
CA LEU A 334 -36.55 -25.52 18.28
C LEU A 334 -37.92 -26.20 18.21
N SER A 335 -38.04 -27.34 17.53
CA SER A 335 -39.29 -28.10 17.41
C SER A 335 -39.89 -28.50 18.76
N ASP A 336 -39.05 -28.66 19.78
CA ASP A 336 -39.46 -28.97 21.16
C ASP A 336 -40.10 -27.78 21.91
N LEU A 337 -39.98 -26.54 21.40
CA LEU A 337 -40.44 -25.32 22.08
C LEU A 337 -41.83 -24.82 21.63
N GLN A 338 -42.38 -25.27 20.49
CA GLN A 338 -43.76 -24.97 20.06
C GLN A 338 -44.23 -25.83 18.87
N ALA A 339 -45.54 -26.10 18.80
CA ALA A 339 -46.19 -26.82 17.69
C ALA A 339 -46.03 -26.06 16.36
N ASN A 340 -45.17 -26.61 15.49
CA ASN A 340 -44.88 -26.24 14.11
C ASN A 340 -44.69 -24.74 13.79
N PRO A 341 -43.44 -24.28 13.67
CA PRO A 341 -43.08 -23.29 12.66
C PRO A 341 -42.79 -24.03 11.35
N ASP A 342 -43.59 -23.77 10.30
CA ASP A 342 -43.29 -24.28 8.96
C ASP A 342 -41.91 -23.77 8.51
N GLY A 343 -40.98 -24.72 8.33
CA GLY A 343 -39.57 -24.46 8.04
C GLY A 343 -39.36 -23.85 6.66
N GLY A 344 -38.71 -22.69 6.62
CA GLY A 344 -38.16 -22.11 5.40
C GLY A 344 -36.87 -22.81 4.98
N LYS A 345 -36.76 -23.15 3.69
CA LYS A 345 -35.58 -23.80 3.09
C LYS A 345 -34.34 -22.91 3.20
N SER A 346 -33.21 -23.51 3.60
CA SER A 346 -31.88 -22.92 3.44
C SER A 346 -31.54 -22.79 1.96
N ASP A 347 -30.88 -21.70 1.57
CA ASP A 347 -30.30 -21.57 0.22
C ASP A 347 -28.81 -22.02 0.20
N SER A 348 -28.44 -23.02 1.02
CA SER A 348 -27.08 -23.58 1.05
C SER A 348 -26.73 -24.42 -0.18
N ASP A 349 -27.71 -24.70 -1.07
CA ASP A 349 -27.56 -25.72 -2.12
C ASP A 349 -26.68 -25.30 -3.31
N ARG A 350 -26.18 -24.05 -3.33
CA ARG A 350 -25.17 -23.61 -4.30
C ARG A 350 -24.15 -22.70 -3.62
N GLY A 351 -22.94 -23.21 -3.41
CA GLY A 351 -21.82 -22.42 -2.91
C GLY A 351 -21.71 -21.08 -3.65
N VAL A 352 -21.39 -20.02 -2.88
CA VAL A 352 -21.31 -18.60 -3.29
C VAL A 352 -20.53 -18.39 -4.61
N GLN A 353 -19.63 -19.32 -4.93
CA GLN A 353 -18.77 -19.33 -6.12
C GLN A 353 -19.51 -19.62 -7.45
N LEU A 354 -20.64 -20.37 -7.48
CA LEU A 354 -21.41 -20.59 -8.73
C LEU A 354 -22.19 -19.37 -9.17
N GLN A 355 -22.57 -18.48 -8.25
CA GLN A 355 -23.43 -17.33 -8.55
C GLN A 355 -22.64 -16.04 -8.84
N ARG A 356 -21.34 -15.97 -8.47
CA ARG A 356 -20.39 -14.92 -8.94
C ARG A 356 -20.17 -14.95 -10.47
N VAL A 357 -20.58 -16.01 -11.17
CA VAL A 357 -20.63 -16.09 -12.65
C VAL A 357 -21.44 -14.94 -13.27
N ARG A 358 -22.39 -14.35 -12.52
CA ARG A 358 -23.24 -13.24 -12.97
C ARG A 358 -22.50 -11.91 -13.21
N LEU A 359 -21.26 -11.75 -12.72
CA LEU A 359 -20.43 -10.56 -12.98
C LEU A 359 -20.18 -10.29 -14.48
N PHE A 360 -20.38 -11.30 -15.34
CA PHE A 360 -20.07 -11.23 -16.78
C PHE A 360 -21.28 -10.98 -17.70
N GLY A 361 -22.47 -10.67 -17.18
CA GLY A 361 -23.54 -9.99 -17.94
C GLY A 361 -23.96 -10.59 -19.29
N GLY A 362 -23.91 -11.91 -19.48
CA GLY A 362 -24.28 -12.56 -20.74
C GLY A 362 -25.68 -13.18 -20.71
N GLN A 363 -26.61 -12.70 -21.55
CA GLN A 363 -27.95 -13.29 -21.77
C GLN A 363 -27.90 -14.79 -22.13
N TRP A 364 -26.79 -15.28 -22.69
CA TRP A 364 -26.59 -16.69 -23.02
C TRP A 364 -26.42 -17.59 -21.78
N VAL A 365 -25.86 -17.07 -20.69
CA VAL A 365 -25.63 -17.82 -19.43
C VAL A 365 -26.92 -17.93 -18.61
N GLN A 366 -27.83 -16.96 -18.71
CA GLN A 366 -29.16 -17.00 -18.07
C GLN A 366 -30.04 -18.14 -18.61
N LYS A 367 -29.87 -18.56 -19.88
CA LYS A 367 -30.61 -19.68 -20.47
C LYS A 367 -30.14 -21.07 -20.00
N LEU A 368 -28.89 -21.17 -19.53
CA LEU A 368 -28.31 -22.44 -19.04
C LEU A 368 -28.65 -22.73 -17.56
N PHE A 369 -29.10 -21.72 -16.80
CA PHE A 369 -29.47 -21.85 -15.39
C PHE A 369 -30.70 -20.98 -15.06
N PRO A 370 -31.92 -21.44 -15.38
CA PRO A 370 -33.14 -20.69 -15.09
C PRO A 370 -33.40 -20.61 -13.58
N VAL A 371 -33.76 -19.42 -13.10
CA VAL A 371 -34.25 -19.17 -11.75
C VAL A 371 -35.70 -18.75 -11.90
N LYS A 372 -36.61 -19.42 -11.18
CA LYS A 372 -38.01 -19.03 -11.09
C LYS A 372 -38.11 -17.74 -10.28
N GLU A 373 -38.85 -16.77 -10.77
CA GLU A 373 -39.30 -15.60 -9.99
C GLU A 373 -40.23 -16.08 -8.85
N PRO A 374 -40.14 -15.52 -7.63
CA PRO A 374 -41.10 -15.81 -6.58
C PRO A 374 -42.45 -15.22 -6.96
N ALA A 375 -43.50 -16.03 -6.83
CA ALA A 375 -44.87 -15.57 -6.97
C ALA A 375 -45.27 -14.76 -5.72
N ASP A 376 -46.06 -13.71 -5.95
CA ASP A 376 -46.74 -12.91 -4.93
C ASP A 376 -47.37 -13.81 -3.85
N GLN A 377 -46.92 -13.67 -2.60
CA GLN A 377 -47.66 -14.13 -1.43
C GLN A 377 -47.81 -12.98 -0.43
N GLN A 378 -49.08 -12.72 -0.13
CA GLN A 378 -49.60 -11.63 0.66
C GLN A 378 -49.68 -12.05 2.15
N GLU A 379 -49.34 -11.10 3.03
CA GLU A 379 -49.62 -11.04 4.48
C GLU A 379 -49.95 -12.35 5.21
N SER A 380 -48.91 -13.04 5.67
CA SER A 380 -48.92 -13.82 6.91
C SER A 380 -47.50 -13.76 7.52
N HIS A 381 -47.36 -13.87 8.85
CA HIS A 381 -46.08 -13.78 9.55
C HIS A 381 -44.95 -14.48 8.79
N ALA A 382 -43.88 -13.74 8.46
CA ALA A 382 -42.79 -14.25 7.65
C ALA A 382 -42.18 -15.50 8.32
N PRO A 383 -41.93 -16.59 7.57
CA PRO A 383 -41.37 -17.81 8.12
C PRO A 383 -39.97 -17.56 8.70
N MET A 384 -39.55 -18.44 9.62
CA MET A 384 -38.19 -18.45 10.15
C MET A 384 -37.19 -18.47 8.99
N ALA A 385 -36.18 -17.61 9.06
CA ALA A 385 -35.17 -17.50 8.02
C ALA A 385 -33.76 -17.53 8.61
N LEU A 386 -32.82 -18.00 7.80
CA LEU A 386 -31.43 -18.14 8.15
C LEU A 386 -30.56 -17.61 7.01
N SER A 387 -29.63 -16.72 7.34
CA SER A 387 -28.51 -16.40 6.45
C SER A 387 -27.25 -17.07 6.97
N ALA A 388 -26.74 -18.05 6.23
CA ALA A 388 -25.53 -18.77 6.56
C ALA A 388 -24.51 -18.59 5.41
N MET A 389 -23.64 -17.61 5.55
CA MET A 389 -22.51 -17.40 4.63
C MET A 389 -21.25 -17.13 5.45
N GLY A 390 -20.32 -18.07 5.43
CA GLY A 390 -19.11 -18.00 6.25
C GLY A 390 -19.31 -18.59 7.65
N PRO A 391 -18.51 -18.14 8.64
CA PRO A 391 -18.56 -18.60 10.01
C PRO A 391 -19.66 -17.93 10.84
N LEU A 392 -20.44 -17.02 10.27
CA LEU A 392 -21.58 -16.41 10.96
C LEU A 392 -22.90 -16.87 10.31
N ALA A 393 -23.84 -17.22 11.18
CA ALA A 393 -25.22 -17.54 10.82
C ALA A 393 -26.17 -16.55 11.51
N LEU A 394 -26.89 -15.77 10.70
CA LEU A 394 -27.87 -14.79 11.16
C LEU A 394 -29.25 -15.43 11.14
N LEU A 395 -29.92 -15.47 12.28
CA LEU A 395 -31.20 -16.13 12.48
C LEU A 395 -32.31 -15.09 12.65
N TYR A 396 -33.37 -15.19 11.88
CA TYR A 396 -34.45 -14.19 11.84
C TYR A 396 -35.80 -14.82 12.13
N ASN A 397 -36.69 -14.00 12.69
CA ASN A 397 -38.08 -14.34 13.00
C ASN A 397 -38.16 -15.52 13.99
N ILE A 398 -37.23 -15.60 14.94
CA ILE A 398 -37.25 -16.58 16.02
C ILE A 398 -38.00 -15.98 17.21
N ASP A 399 -39.32 -16.17 17.20
CA ASP A 399 -40.19 -15.81 18.32
C ASP A 399 -40.88 -17.06 18.88
N CYS A 400 -40.34 -17.60 19.97
CA CYS A 400 -41.00 -18.63 20.76
C CYS A 400 -41.72 -17.94 21.93
N LYS A 401 -43.04 -17.77 21.81
CA LYS A 401 -43.86 -17.14 22.87
C LYS A 401 -43.54 -17.75 24.24
N ASP A 402 -43.32 -16.89 25.23
CA ASP A 402 -43.05 -17.22 26.63
C ASP A 402 -41.73 -17.99 26.90
N VAL A 403 -40.82 -18.08 25.92
CA VAL A 403 -39.49 -18.70 26.11
C VAL A 403 -38.40 -17.62 26.23
N PRO A 404 -37.60 -17.60 27.31
CA PRO A 404 -36.48 -16.67 27.42
C PRO A 404 -35.44 -16.85 26.29
N GLN A 405 -34.91 -15.76 25.74
CA GLN A 405 -33.87 -15.78 24.69
C GLN A 405 -32.65 -16.64 25.09
N GLN A 406 -32.30 -16.64 26.37
CA GLN A 406 -31.21 -17.46 26.92
C GLN A 406 -31.45 -18.97 26.74
N THR A 407 -32.70 -19.42 26.89
CA THR A 407 -33.08 -20.83 26.69
C THR A 407 -32.93 -21.24 25.24
N ILE A 408 -33.34 -20.37 24.31
CA ILE A 408 -33.19 -20.56 22.86
C ILE A 408 -31.70 -20.63 22.51
N ALA A 409 -30.89 -19.66 22.95
CA ALA A 409 -29.45 -19.64 22.71
C ALA A 409 -28.76 -20.92 23.25
N ARG A 410 -29.13 -21.39 24.45
CA ARG A 410 -28.66 -22.65 25.00
C ARG A 410 -29.00 -23.84 24.10
N MET A 411 -30.24 -23.93 23.62
CA MET A 411 -30.68 -25.04 22.76
C MET A 411 -29.95 -25.04 21.41
N LEU A 412 -29.68 -23.87 20.84
CA LEU A 412 -28.91 -23.77 19.60
C LEU A 412 -27.45 -24.25 19.79
N VAL A 413 -26.85 -24.01 20.95
CA VAL A 413 -25.51 -24.52 21.28
C VAL A 413 -25.52 -26.02 21.61
N GLU A 414 -26.45 -26.47 22.45
CA GLU A 414 -26.45 -27.84 22.97
C GLU A 414 -27.05 -28.85 21.99
N LYS A 415 -28.13 -28.49 21.28
CA LYS A 415 -28.83 -29.38 20.34
C LYS A 415 -28.40 -29.16 18.90
N ALA A 416 -28.40 -27.90 18.42
CA ALA A 416 -27.95 -27.56 17.06
C ALA A 416 -26.42 -27.42 16.95
N LYS A 417 -25.67 -27.71 18.03
CA LYS A 417 -24.20 -27.80 18.05
C LYS A 417 -23.49 -26.55 17.52
N ALA A 418 -24.11 -25.37 17.62
CA ALA A 418 -23.45 -24.11 17.33
C ALA A 418 -22.35 -23.87 18.39
N PRO A 419 -21.10 -23.51 18.01
CA PRO A 419 -20.04 -23.28 18.99
C PRO A 419 -20.33 -22.14 19.98
N MET A 420 -20.99 -21.09 19.48
CA MET A 420 -21.39 -19.93 20.27
C MET A 420 -22.61 -19.27 19.62
N VAL A 421 -23.54 -18.78 20.45
CA VAL A 421 -24.71 -18.00 19.98
C VAL A 421 -24.83 -16.73 20.81
N LEU A 422 -25.04 -15.59 20.15
CA LEU A 422 -25.21 -14.27 20.75
C LEU A 422 -26.57 -13.67 20.37
N TYR A 423 -27.07 -12.78 21.23
CA TYR A 423 -28.27 -12.00 20.96
C TYR A 423 -28.25 -10.67 21.72
N ALA A 424 -28.95 -9.67 21.19
CA ALA A 424 -29.25 -8.45 21.91
C ALA A 424 -30.39 -8.70 22.91
N ASP A 425 -30.11 -8.47 24.20
CA ASP A 425 -31.10 -8.62 25.26
C ASP A 425 -32.17 -7.53 25.12
N LYS A 426 -33.45 -7.96 25.13
CA LYS A 426 -34.60 -7.06 24.97
C LYS A 426 -34.87 -6.21 26.23
N ASN A 427 -34.41 -6.65 27.40
CA ASN A 427 -34.75 -6.07 28.70
C ASN A 427 -33.59 -5.29 29.32
N GLU A 428 -32.36 -5.78 29.20
CA GLU A 428 -31.17 -5.20 29.82
C GLU A 428 -30.49 -4.19 28.88
N ARG A 429 -30.34 -2.96 29.37
CA ARG A 429 -29.65 -1.87 28.67
C ARG A 429 -28.34 -1.52 29.36
N ILE A 430 -27.37 -1.08 28.58
CA ILE A 430 -26.08 -0.54 29.03
C ILE A 430 -25.88 0.86 28.45
N THR A 431 -25.08 1.68 29.12
CA THR A 431 -24.71 3.01 28.62
C THR A 431 -23.50 2.86 27.70
N GLY A 432 -23.63 3.28 26.44
CA GLY A 432 -22.58 3.27 25.44
C GLY A 432 -21.53 4.38 25.63
N PRO A 433 -20.46 4.38 24.83
CA PRO A 433 -19.35 5.32 24.95
C PRO A 433 -19.77 6.79 24.81
N ASN A 434 -20.81 7.09 24.03
CA ASN A 434 -21.32 8.46 23.82
C ASN A 434 -22.58 8.76 24.64
N GLY A 435 -22.87 7.93 25.67
CA GLY A 435 -24.01 8.10 26.56
C GLY A 435 -25.34 7.51 26.05
N GLU A 436 -25.36 6.89 24.88
CA GLU A 436 -26.55 6.23 24.33
C GLU A 436 -26.93 4.96 25.09
N GLN A 437 -28.23 4.64 25.17
CA GLN A 437 -28.70 3.41 25.80
C GLN A 437 -28.72 2.25 24.78
N LEU A 438 -27.79 1.32 24.93
CA LEU A 438 -27.61 0.16 24.05
C LEU A 438 -28.17 -1.10 24.70
N SER A 439 -28.64 -2.06 23.90
CA SER A 439 -28.94 -3.40 24.43
C SER A 439 -27.66 -4.08 24.91
N LYS A 440 -27.73 -4.75 26.06
CA LYS A 440 -26.66 -5.64 26.50
C LYS A 440 -26.61 -6.86 25.59
N ILE A 441 -25.41 -7.30 25.23
CA ILE A 441 -25.24 -8.52 24.43
C ILE A 441 -25.00 -9.68 25.37
N LYS A 442 -25.81 -10.72 25.23
CA LYS A 442 -25.69 -11.98 25.95
C LYS A 442 -25.47 -13.11 24.97
N GLY A 443 -24.94 -14.22 25.47
CA GLY A 443 -24.79 -15.41 24.66
C GLY A 443 -24.67 -16.67 25.48
N TRP A 444 -24.60 -17.78 24.76
CA TRP A 444 -24.31 -19.10 25.29
C TRP A 444 -23.17 -19.73 24.51
N TRP A 445 -22.27 -20.40 25.21
CA TRP A 445 -21.16 -21.17 24.63
C TRP A 445 -20.88 -22.39 25.53
N ARG A 446 -19.83 -23.17 25.23
CA ARG A 446 -19.53 -24.43 25.91
C ARG A 446 -19.41 -24.35 27.44
N GLU A 447 -19.02 -23.19 28.00
CA GLU A 447 -18.86 -22.99 29.46
C GLU A 447 -20.11 -22.36 30.10
N GLY A 448 -21.20 -22.18 29.34
CA GLY A 448 -22.48 -21.68 29.81
C GLY A 448 -22.84 -20.30 29.27
N ALA A 449 -23.57 -19.51 30.06
CA ALA A 449 -23.97 -18.16 29.69
C ALA A 449 -22.80 -17.17 29.82
N PHE A 450 -22.79 -16.15 28.95
CA PHE A 450 -21.80 -15.06 29.00
C PHE A 450 -22.41 -13.73 28.54
N SER A 451 -21.75 -12.62 28.84
CA SER A 451 -22.13 -11.28 28.38
C SER A 451 -20.95 -10.51 27.76
N LEU A 452 -21.23 -9.64 26.79
CA LEU A 452 -20.23 -8.71 26.25
C LEU A 452 -20.49 -7.29 26.77
N PRO A 453 -19.44 -6.55 27.17
CA PRO A 453 -18.01 -6.88 26.98
C PRO A 453 -17.37 -7.75 28.08
N GLU A 454 -18.03 -8.01 29.21
CA GLU A 454 -17.40 -8.50 30.45
C GLU A 454 -16.71 -9.86 30.30
N ASP A 455 -17.33 -10.79 29.58
CA ASP A 455 -16.82 -12.14 29.33
C ASP A 455 -16.13 -12.28 27.96
N GLY A 456 -15.97 -11.19 27.21
CA GLY A 456 -15.42 -11.20 25.85
C GLY A 456 -14.03 -11.86 25.76
N HIS A 457 -13.18 -11.61 26.74
CA HIS A 457 -11.84 -12.20 26.85
C HIS A 457 -11.85 -13.73 27.02
N LYS A 458 -12.95 -14.30 27.53
CA LYS A 458 -13.11 -15.76 27.67
C LYS A 458 -13.47 -16.38 26.33
N VAL A 459 -14.41 -15.75 25.60
CA VAL A 459 -14.97 -16.31 24.36
C VAL A 459 -14.14 -16.03 23.11
N LEU A 460 -13.36 -14.93 23.06
CA LEU A 460 -12.43 -14.64 21.95
C LEU A 460 -10.99 -15.09 22.25
N GLY A 461 -10.64 -15.32 23.52
CA GLY A 461 -9.31 -15.75 23.93
C GLY A 461 -8.33 -14.58 24.08
N LYS A 462 -7.42 -14.70 25.07
CA LYS A 462 -6.46 -13.64 25.44
C LYS A 462 -5.38 -13.38 24.40
N ASP A 463 -5.24 -14.26 23.43
CA ASP A 463 -4.26 -14.23 22.36
C ASP A 463 -4.77 -13.51 21.10
N HIS A 464 -6.00 -13.00 21.11
CA HIS A 464 -6.52 -12.18 20.02
C HIS A 464 -5.77 -10.84 19.94
N PRO A 465 -5.14 -10.48 18.80
CA PRO A 465 -4.28 -9.29 18.69
C PRO A 465 -5.02 -7.96 18.85
N PHE A 466 -6.34 -7.96 18.64
CA PHE A 466 -7.21 -6.78 18.72
C PHE A 466 -8.39 -7.02 19.68
N LEU A 467 -8.13 -7.67 20.81
CA LEU A 467 -9.17 -8.25 21.67
C LEU A 467 -10.30 -7.26 22.04
N ASP A 468 -9.95 -6.09 22.56
CA ASP A 468 -10.95 -5.13 23.05
C ASP A 468 -11.83 -4.59 21.90
N GLU A 469 -11.23 -4.22 20.76
CA GLU A 469 -11.99 -3.80 19.58
C GLU A 469 -12.83 -4.92 18.97
N ALA A 470 -12.34 -6.16 18.97
CA ALA A 470 -13.10 -7.30 18.46
C ALA A 470 -14.32 -7.63 19.34
N ILE A 471 -14.21 -7.45 20.67
CA ILE A 471 -15.34 -7.57 21.59
C ILE A 471 -16.38 -6.49 21.30
N GLU A 472 -15.93 -5.24 21.14
CA GLU A 472 -16.80 -4.10 20.86
C GLU A 472 -17.52 -4.25 19.52
N ASP A 473 -16.79 -4.58 18.44
CA ASP A 473 -17.37 -4.74 17.11
C ASP A 473 -18.29 -5.96 17.02
N LEU A 474 -17.98 -7.07 17.71
CA LEU A 474 -18.88 -8.22 17.79
C LEU A 474 -20.19 -7.85 18.51
N ALA A 475 -20.10 -7.07 19.59
CA ALA A 475 -21.27 -6.56 20.27
C ALA A 475 -22.06 -5.57 19.40
N HIS A 476 -21.37 -4.70 18.64
CA HIS A 476 -21.99 -3.79 17.69
C HIS A 476 -22.71 -4.53 16.56
N LEU A 477 -22.08 -5.58 16.00
CA LEU A 477 -22.69 -6.46 15.01
C LEU A 477 -24.00 -7.08 15.54
N CYS A 478 -24.01 -7.60 16.77
CA CYS A 478 -25.22 -8.20 17.36
C CYS A 478 -26.34 -7.17 17.63
N ARG A 479 -26.03 -5.87 17.62
CA ARG A 479 -27.02 -4.78 17.71
C ARG A 479 -27.45 -4.25 16.35
N HIS A 480 -26.80 -4.69 15.26
CA HIS A 480 -27.13 -4.23 13.93
C HIS A 480 -28.59 -4.59 13.61
N PRO A 481 -29.42 -3.66 13.08
CA PRO A 481 -30.85 -3.91 12.85
C PRO A 481 -31.12 -5.13 11.97
N GLU A 482 -30.23 -5.40 11.02
CA GLU A 482 -30.31 -6.51 10.07
C GLU A 482 -29.49 -7.76 10.50
N ALA A 483 -28.98 -7.84 11.74
CA ALA A 483 -28.22 -9.03 12.20
C ALA A 483 -29.12 -10.22 12.60
N GLY A 484 -30.44 -10.01 12.70
CA GLY A 484 -31.40 -11.02 13.15
C GLY A 484 -31.55 -11.09 14.67
N ASP A 485 -32.43 -11.99 15.13
CA ASP A 485 -32.73 -12.20 16.54
C ASP A 485 -31.57 -12.88 17.29
N PHE A 486 -30.86 -13.77 16.60
CA PHE A 486 -29.71 -14.50 17.12
C PHE A 486 -28.59 -14.55 16.07
N VAL A 487 -27.35 -14.44 16.54
CA VAL A 487 -26.14 -14.59 15.72
C VAL A 487 -25.39 -15.83 16.21
N ALA A 488 -25.37 -16.88 15.40
CA ALA A 488 -24.56 -18.06 15.65
C ALA A 488 -23.16 -17.85 15.06
N SER A 489 -22.14 -18.06 15.89
CA SER A 489 -20.72 -17.98 15.52
C SER A 489 -20.10 -19.37 15.48
N GLY A 490 -19.52 -19.70 14.33
CA GLY A 490 -18.72 -20.90 14.09
C GLY A 490 -17.33 -20.85 14.72
N TRP A 491 -16.97 -19.72 15.34
CA TRP A 491 -15.71 -19.55 16.04
C TRP A 491 -15.91 -19.13 17.50
N CYS A 492 -15.14 -19.75 18.40
CA CYS A 492 -14.95 -19.34 19.79
C CYS A 492 -13.61 -19.89 20.31
N ALA A 493 -13.11 -19.33 21.40
CA ALA A 493 -11.81 -19.67 21.98
C ALA A 493 -11.69 -21.16 22.33
N GLY A 494 -10.64 -21.81 21.82
CA GLY A 494 -10.35 -23.21 22.10
C GLY A 494 -11.28 -24.20 21.39
N HIS A 495 -12.06 -23.78 20.39
CA HIS A 495 -12.79 -24.66 19.48
C HIS A 495 -12.16 -24.59 18.08
N LYS A 496 -12.28 -25.67 17.29
CA LYS A 496 -11.90 -25.61 15.87
C LYS A 496 -12.93 -24.79 15.12
N SER A 497 -12.47 -23.84 14.31
CA SER A 497 -13.34 -22.98 13.51
C SER A 497 -14.22 -23.80 12.56
N ILE A 498 -15.53 -23.55 12.61
CA ILE A 498 -16.50 -24.10 11.66
C ILE A 498 -17.07 -22.99 10.79
N THR A 499 -17.58 -23.37 9.63
CA THR A 499 -18.31 -22.49 8.71
C THR A 499 -19.68 -23.09 8.43
N TYR A 500 -20.68 -22.24 8.28
CA TYR A 500 -22.04 -22.65 7.94
C TYR A 500 -22.26 -22.74 6.41
N ALA A 501 -21.23 -22.41 5.62
CA ALA A 501 -21.18 -22.64 4.19
C ALA A 501 -20.25 -23.83 3.84
N ILE A 502 -20.39 -24.40 2.65
CA ILE A 502 -19.50 -25.47 2.18
C ILE A 502 -18.21 -24.86 1.65
N GLU A 503 -17.22 -24.69 2.53
CA GLU A 503 -15.90 -24.11 2.24
C GLU A 503 -14.83 -24.64 3.21
N CYS A 504 -13.55 -24.45 2.84
CA CYS A 504 -12.37 -24.86 3.61
C CYS A 504 -11.63 -23.68 4.26
N GLY A 505 -11.82 -22.49 3.72
CA GLY A 505 -11.42 -21.23 4.34
C GLY A 505 -12.67 -20.38 4.50
N SER A 506 -12.81 -19.67 5.61
CA SER A 506 -13.96 -18.78 5.81
C SER A 506 -13.54 -17.47 6.44
N HIS A 507 -14.37 -16.45 6.22
CA HIS A 507 -14.23 -15.14 6.84
C HIS A 507 -15.60 -14.53 7.16
N GLY A 508 -15.61 -13.50 8.00
CA GLY A 508 -16.79 -12.73 8.42
C GLY A 508 -17.02 -12.72 9.93
N GLY A 509 -16.37 -13.63 10.66
CA GLY A 509 -16.41 -13.73 12.11
C GLY A 509 -15.33 -12.89 12.80
N ALA A 510 -15.12 -13.20 14.08
CA ALA A 510 -14.22 -12.47 14.97
C ALA A 510 -12.93 -13.25 15.28
N SER A 511 -12.56 -14.26 14.48
CA SER A 511 -11.34 -15.00 14.76
C SER A 511 -10.10 -14.14 14.51
N ARG A 512 -9.04 -14.43 15.28
CA ARG A 512 -7.75 -13.72 15.17
C ARG A 512 -7.13 -13.78 13.78
N LYS A 513 -7.48 -14.76 12.94
CA LYS A 513 -6.94 -14.88 11.57
C LYS A 513 -7.80 -14.13 10.56
N GLU A 514 -9.11 -14.02 10.80
CA GLU A 514 -10.03 -13.26 9.95
C GLU A 514 -9.85 -11.76 10.13
N THR A 515 -9.66 -11.30 11.37
CA THR A 515 -9.56 -9.87 11.70
C THR A 515 -8.16 -9.29 11.55
N HIS A 516 -7.13 -10.14 11.39
CA HIS A 516 -5.73 -9.72 11.30
C HIS A 516 -5.24 -9.66 9.85
N GLY A 517 -5.52 -8.52 9.22
CA GLY A 517 -4.94 -8.13 7.93
C GLY A 517 -3.58 -7.45 8.09
N PHE A 518 -3.09 -6.86 6.99
CA PHE A 518 -1.88 -6.04 6.98
C PHE A 518 -2.06 -4.75 6.17
N ALA A 519 -1.23 -3.76 6.47
CA ALA A 519 -1.06 -2.53 5.71
C ALA A 519 0.40 -2.39 5.30
N LEU A 520 0.66 -2.27 4.00
CA LEU A 520 1.99 -2.07 3.42
C LEU A 520 2.04 -0.67 2.79
N MET A 521 2.66 0.26 3.50
CA MET A 521 2.59 1.70 3.23
C MET A 521 3.95 2.31 2.89
N PRO A 522 4.01 3.39 2.08
CA PRO A 522 5.20 4.23 1.97
C PRO A 522 5.65 4.75 3.34
N GLY A 523 6.96 4.93 3.54
CA GLY A 523 7.58 5.25 4.83
C GLY A 523 7.19 6.59 5.47
N ASP A 524 6.43 7.42 4.78
CA ASP A 524 5.88 8.70 5.23
C ASP A 524 4.38 8.64 5.58
N ILE A 525 3.75 7.46 5.45
CA ILE A 525 2.32 7.24 5.73
C ILE A 525 2.17 6.29 6.91
N HIS A 526 1.87 6.83 8.09
CA HIS A 526 1.72 6.05 9.33
C HIS A 526 0.28 6.05 9.83
N PHE A 527 -0.06 5.04 10.63
CA PHE A 527 -1.32 5.02 11.36
C PHE A 527 -1.37 6.21 12.33
N PRO A 528 -2.57 6.71 12.69
CA PRO A 528 -2.72 7.82 13.61
C PRO A 528 -2.14 7.52 15.00
N ASP A 529 -1.55 8.53 15.64
CA ASP A 529 -1.00 8.47 17.01
C ASP A 529 -2.12 8.43 18.09
N ASN A 530 -3.01 7.44 18.00
CA ASN A 530 -4.14 7.23 18.91
C ASN A 530 -3.88 6.17 19.99
N GLY A 531 -2.64 5.67 20.09
CA GLY A 531 -2.22 4.66 21.07
C GLY A 531 -2.54 3.21 20.70
N ARG A 532 -3.21 2.94 19.57
CA ARG A 532 -3.54 1.57 19.13
C ARG A 532 -2.35 0.81 18.56
N GLY A 533 -1.51 1.49 17.79
CA GLY A 533 -0.35 0.85 17.13
C GLY A 533 -0.70 -0.03 15.92
N TYR A 534 -1.89 0.12 15.35
CA TYR A 534 -2.35 -0.60 14.16
C TYR A 534 -3.38 0.24 13.38
N TRP A 535 -3.59 -0.13 12.12
CA TRP A 535 -4.57 0.48 11.24
C TRP A 535 -5.97 -0.11 11.42
N ARG A 536 -6.98 0.73 11.25
CA ARG A 536 -8.37 0.35 10.98
C ARG A 536 -8.84 0.92 9.62
N PRO A 537 -9.83 0.34 8.94
CA PRO A 537 -10.45 0.91 7.74
C PRO A 537 -10.74 2.43 7.80
N SER A 538 -11.29 2.94 8.90
CA SER A 538 -11.53 4.38 9.08
C SER A 538 -10.24 5.23 9.04
N ASP A 539 -9.15 4.72 9.61
CA ASP A 539 -7.89 5.44 9.68
C ASP A 539 -7.25 5.58 8.29
N LEU A 540 -7.35 4.52 7.48
CA LEU A 540 -6.88 4.54 6.09
C LEU A 540 -7.63 5.57 5.25
N ARG A 541 -8.95 5.66 5.46
CA ARG A 541 -9.81 6.64 4.80
C ARG A 541 -9.38 8.05 5.16
N ASP A 542 -9.21 8.34 6.43
CA ASP A 542 -8.83 9.68 6.89
C ASP A 542 -7.43 10.06 6.37
N ALA A 543 -6.48 9.13 6.41
CA ALA A 543 -5.16 9.29 5.80
C ALA A 543 -5.26 9.57 4.29
N ALA A 544 -6.13 8.86 3.57
CA ALA A 544 -6.33 9.05 2.12
C ALA A 544 -6.90 10.44 1.80
N PHE A 545 -7.88 10.92 2.56
CA PHE A 545 -8.39 12.29 2.39
C PHE A 545 -7.31 13.33 2.70
N ALA A 546 -6.60 13.18 3.81
CA ALA A 546 -5.51 14.09 4.17
C ALA A 546 -4.45 14.15 3.06
N PHE A 547 -4.07 12.99 2.51
CA PHE A 547 -3.11 12.89 1.42
C PHE A 547 -3.60 13.55 0.12
N LEU A 548 -4.87 13.35 -0.26
CA LEU A 548 -5.43 13.94 -1.48
C LEU A 548 -5.72 15.44 -1.37
N GLN A 549 -5.99 15.93 -0.16
CA GLN A 549 -6.20 17.34 0.13
C GLN A 549 -4.89 18.12 0.29
N ALA A 550 -3.81 17.44 0.69
CA ALA A 550 -2.48 18.05 0.81
C ALA A 550 -2.07 18.66 -0.53
N GLN A 551 -2.02 20.00 -0.61
CA GLN A 551 -1.46 20.66 -1.78
C GLN A 551 0.05 20.38 -1.87
N PRO A 552 0.64 20.27 -3.07
CA PRO A 552 2.10 20.31 -3.19
C PRO A 552 2.56 21.60 -2.51
N ALA A 553 3.33 21.46 -1.41
CA ALA A 553 3.59 22.48 -0.39
C ALA A 553 3.66 23.92 -0.91
N GLN A 554 2.50 24.59 -1.05
CA GLN A 554 2.41 26.03 -1.17
C GLN A 554 2.20 26.56 0.24
N GLU A 555 3.28 27.11 0.80
CA GLU A 555 3.25 27.93 2.02
C GLU A 555 2.58 27.26 3.25
N LEU A 556 3.29 26.29 3.82
CA LEU A 556 3.21 26.08 5.28
C LEU A 556 3.71 27.37 5.97
N LYS A 557 2.79 28.30 6.24
CA LYS A 557 2.90 29.18 7.39
C LYS A 557 2.60 28.33 8.61
N SER A 558 3.63 27.73 9.23
CA SER A 558 3.43 27.06 10.51
C SER A 558 3.19 28.11 11.59
N THR A 559 1.99 28.12 12.17
CA THR A 559 1.69 28.77 13.46
C THR A 559 1.84 27.79 14.63
N LEU A 560 2.42 26.61 14.41
CA LEU A 560 2.70 25.66 15.48
C LEU A 560 4.05 26.00 16.15
N PRO A 561 4.11 26.13 17.48
CA PRO A 561 5.38 26.25 18.19
C PRO A 561 6.20 24.96 18.03
N PRO A 562 7.55 25.04 18.11
CA PRO A 562 8.41 23.87 18.00
C PRO A 562 8.00 22.81 19.01
N ALA A 563 7.84 21.57 18.54
CA ALA A 563 7.52 20.43 19.38
C ALA A 563 8.54 20.33 20.52
N THR A 564 8.05 20.44 21.75
CA THR A 564 8.82 20.12 22.94
C THR A 564 9.25 18.66 22.85
N PRO A 565 10.55 18.33 23.00
CA PRO A 565 10.98 16.94 23.01
C PRO A 565 10.25 16.19 24.12
N LEU A 566 9.56 15.10 23.77
CA LEU A 566 9.05 14.12 24.71
C LEU A 566 10.21 13.70 25.62
N GLN A 567 10.11 14.04 26.91
CA GLN A 567 11.03 13.56 27.93
C GLN A 567 10.94 12.04 27.99
N ALA A 568 11.98 11.37 27.46
CA ALA A 568 12.19 9.96 27.69
C ALA A 568 12.36 9.72 29.18
N GLN A 569 11.62 8.75 29.73
CA GLN A 569 11.84 8.29 31.10
C GLN A 569 13.27 7.75 31.25
N PRO A 570 13.95 8.00 32.39
CA PRO A 570 15.33 7.61 32.58
C PRO A 570 15.41 6.08 32.75
N HIS A 571 15.92 5.41 31.73
CA HIS A 571 16.53 4.10 31.93
C HIS A 571 17.88 4.32 32.61
N GLU A 572 18.01 3.76 33.82
CA GLU A 572 19.25 3.75 34.58
C GLU A 572 20.33 2.93 33.85
N ASP A 573 21.52 3.54 33.81
CA ASP A 573 22.84 2.97 33.58
C ASP A 573 23.23 2.56 32.14
N THR A 574 23.75 3.54 31.37
CA THR A 574 24.90 3.31 30.48
C THR A 574 25.59 4.64 30.13
N GLN A 575 26.93 4.64 30.20
CA GLN A 575 27.83 5.77 29.94
C GLN A 575 27.41 6.63 28.74
N GLN A 576 27.50 7.97 28.88
CA GLN A 576 27.26 8.92 27.79
C GLN A 576 28.05 8.48 26.53
N PRO A 577 27.42 8.48 25.33
CA PRO A 577 28.11 8.04 24.12
C PRO A 577 29.31 8.95 23.86
N GLN A 578 30.51 8.35 23.77
CA GLN A 578 31.78 9.05 23.53
C GLN A 578 31.86 9.74 22.14
N PHE A 579 30.88 9.49 21.27
CA PHE A 579 30.79 10.01 19.91
C PHE A 579 29.34 10.30 19.50
N ASN A 580 29.14 11.37 18.73
CA ASN A 580 27.87 11.70 18.08
C ASN A 580 27.88 11.23 16.61
N LYS A 581 26.71 10.87 16.07
CA LYS A 581 26.58 10.36 14.70
C LYS A 581 26.19 11.49 13.76
N LEU A 582 27.04 11.79 12.78
CA LEU A 582 26.79 12.79 11.72
C LEU A 582 26.56 12.10 10.38
N ARG A 583 25.44 12.38 9.71
CA ARG A 583 25.11 11.88 8.39
C ARG A 583 25.37 12.92 7.31
N VAL A 584 26.26 12.59 6.38
CA VAL A 584 26.62 13.46 5.25
C VAL A 584 26.16 12.84 3.94
N MET A 585 25.49 13.62 3.09
CA MET A 585 25.06 13.23 1.75
C MET A 585 25.74 14.10 0.69
N THR A 586 26.29 13.49 -0.36
CA THR A 586 26.63 14.19 -1.60
C THR A 586 25.76 13.69 -2.75
N TYR A 587 25.24 14.61 -3.56
CA TYR A 587 24.31 14.27 -4.63
C TYR A 587 24.38 15.24 -5.81
N ASN A 588 24.88 14.78 -6.96
CA ASN A 588 24.71 15.47 -8.23
C ASN A 588 23.24 15.34 -8.67
N VAL A 589 22.52 16.46 -8.75
CA VAL A 589 21.07 16.47 -9.00
C VAL A 589 20.73 16.67 -10.48
N HIS A 590 21.73 16.83 -11.34
CA HIS A 590 21.56 17.01 -12.78
C HIS A 590 20.50 18.05 -13.10
N ILE A 591 20.66 19.27 -12.56
CA ILE A 591 19.72 20.41 -12.65
C ILE A 591 18.30 20.07 -12.23
N CYS A 592 18.13 19.13 -11.29
CA CYS A 592 16.84 18.55 -10.90
C CYS A 592 16.06 17.94 -12.08
N LYS A 593 16.75 17.59 -13.16
CA LYS A 593 16.17 16.98 -14.35
C LYS A 593 16.35 15.47 -14.29
N GLY A 594 15.26 14.80 -13.96
CA GLY A 594 15.24 13.35 -13.84
C GLY A 594 15.53 12.61 -15.14
N MET A 595 15.71 11.30 -15.01
CA MET A 595 15.85 10.34 -16.11
C MET A 595 14.58 10.18 -16.96
N ASP A 596 13.51 10.88 -16.62
CA ASP A 596 12.31 11.11 -17.43
C ASP A 596 12.33 12.41 -18.24
N GLY A 597 13.40 13.20 -18.11
CA GLY A 597 13.56 14.50 -18.75
C GLY A 597 12.74 15.63 -18.12
N LYS A 598 12.07 15.39 -17.00
CA LYS A 598 11.28 16.41 -16.29
C LYS A 598 12.14 17.11 -15.24
N LEU A 599 11.96 18.42 -15.12
CA LEU A 599 12.53 19.25 -14.06
C LEU A 599 11.63 19.14 -12.81
N SER A 600 12.14 18.69 -11.67
CA SER A 600 11.39 18.64 -10.40
C SER A 600 12.34 18.70 -9.20
N PRO A 601 12.53 19.89 -8.59
CA PRO A 601 13.24 20.04 -7.32
C PRO A 601 12.57 19.28 -6.15
N GLU A 602 11.24 19.19 -6.14
CA GLU A 602 10.44 18.44 -5.15
C GLU A 602 10.85 16.97 -5.11
N ARG A 603 11.15 16.38 -6.28
CA ARG A 603 11.58 14.99 -6.38
C ARG A 603 12.94 14.77 -5.72
N ILE A 604 13.84 15.74 -5.84
CA ILE A 604 15.14 15.71 -5.16
C ILE A 604 14.96 15.88 -3.65
N ALA A 605 14.13 16.84 -3.22
CA ALA A 605 13.81 17.03 -1.82
C ALA A 605 13.25 15.74 -1.18
N ARG A 606 12.34 15.04 -1.86
CA ARG A 606 11.81 13.75 -1.40
C ARG A 606 12.87 12.65 -1.32
N VAL A 607 13.83 12.61 -2.25
CA VAL A 607 14.98 11.70 -2.13
C VAL A 607 15.75 12.01 -0.85
N ILE A 608 16.08 13.28 -0.62
CA ILE A 608 16.87 13.70 0.54
C ILE A 608 16.13 13.41 1.85
N ALA A 609 14.84 13.79 1.93
CA ALA A 609 14.00 13.60 3.10
C ALA A 609 13.94 12.14 3.56
N ARG A 610 13.88 11.17 2.63
CA ARG A 610 13.84 9.72 2.93
C ARG A 610 15.07 9.20 3.67
N TYR A 611 16.19 9.92 3.64
CA TYR A 611 17.42 9.50 4.33
C TYR A 611 17.82 10.45 5.47
N SER A 612 17.08 11.55 5.66
CA SER A 612 17.26 12.53 6.73
C SER A 612 18.74 12.85 7.05
N PRO A 613 19.54 13.29 6.07
CA PRO A 613 20.93 13.67 6.32
C PRO A 613 21.04 14.97 7.12
N ASP A 614 22.11 15.11 7.92
CA ASP A 614 22.39 16.35 8.65
C ASP A 614 22.98 17.42 7.73
N ILE A 615 23.83 16.99 6.79
CA ILE A 615 24.50 17.85 5.80
C ILE A 615 24.29 17.28 4.41
N VAL A 616 23.88 18.14 3.47
CA VAL A 616 23.64 17.79 2.07
C VAL A 616 24.49 18.68 1.17
N ALA A 617 25.34 18.07 0.36
CA ALA A 617 26.12 18.73 -0.67
C ALA A 617 25.54 18.39 -2.05
N LEU A 618 25.03 19.40 -2.76
CA LEU A 618 24.44 19.24 -4.08
C LEU A 618 25.39 19.78 -5.15
N GLN A 619 25.43 19.10 -6.30
CA GLN A 619 26.12 19.55 -7.51
C GLN A 619 25.13 19.70 -8.67
N GLU A 620 25.47 20.55 -9.63
CA GLU A 620 24.63 20.89 -10.80
C GLU A 620 23.28 21.53 -10.46
N VAL A 621 23.25 22.47 -9.52
CA VAL A 621 22.01 23.18 -9.15
C VAL A 621 21.88 24.47 -9.96
N ASP A 622 20.71 24.69 -10.58
CA ASP A 622 20.39 25.94 -11.28
C ASP A 622 19.64 26.92 -10.35
N VAL A 623 20.02 28.20 -10.42
CA VAL A 623 19.36 29.32 -9.76
C VAL A 623 19.08 30.40 -10.81
N ARG A 624 17.80 30.68 -11.07
CA ARG A 624 17.30 31.77 -11.93
C ARG A 624 17.71 31.74 -13.42
N ARG A 625 18.05 30.57 -13.98
CA ARG A 625 18.35 30.43 -15.42
C ARG A 625 17.10 30.47 -16.29
N GLN A 626 17.15 31.11 -17.46
CA GLN A 626 16.07 31.06 -18.44
C GLN A 626 15.79 29.62 -18.91
N ARG A 627 16.82 28.76 -19.00
CA ARG A 627 16.67 27.35 -19.41
C ARG A 627 15.81 26.51 -18.47
N THR A 628 15.66 26.93 -17.21
CA THR A 628 14.81 26.29 -16.19
C THR A 628 13.55 27.09 -15.89
N GLY A 629 13.25 28.15 -16.66
CA GLY A 629 12.09 29.02 -16.43
C GLY A 629 12.23 29.93 -15.21
N GLY A 630 13.47 30.20 -14.75
CA GLY A 630 13.72 31.10 -13.61
C GLY A 630 13.61 30.46 -12.22
N VAL A 631 13.44 29.13 -12.13
CA VAL A 631 13.30 28.41 -10.85
C VAL A 631 14.60 28.47 -10.04
N ASP A 632 14.48 28.80 -8.74
CA ASP A 632 15.56 28.71 -7.74
C ASP A 632 15.53 27.32 -7.07
N GLN A 633 16.23 26.37 -7.66
CA GLN A 633 16.15 24.97 -7.24
C GLN A 633 16.72 24.75 -5.84
N ALA A 634 17.83 25.43 -5.52
CA ALA A 634 18.46 25.35 -4.21
C ALA A 634 17.51 25.85 -3.11
N HIS A 635 16.86 26.99 -3.35
CA HIS A 635 15.92 27.56 -2.40
C HIS A 635 14.65 26.71 -2.23
N GLN A 636 14.10 26.17 -3.32
CA GLN A 636 12.93 25.29 -3.22
C GLN A 636 13.22 24.01 -2.43
N ILE A 637 14.34 23.34 -2.72
CA ILE A 637 14.72 22.10 -2.03
C ILE A 637 14.94 22.36 -0.54
N SER A 638 15.72 23.40 -0.19
CA SER A 638 16.01 23.74 1.20
C SER A 638 14.77 24.11 1.99
N ARG A 639 13.84 24.87 1.39
CA ARG A 639 12.55 25.20 2.01
C ARG A 639 11.70 23.95 2.30
N MET A 640 11.65 22.98 1.39
CA MET A 640 10.90 21.73 1.62
C MET A 640 11.53 20.85 2.71
N LEU A 641 12.85 20.94 2.86
CA LEU A 641 13.62 20.20 3.86
C LEU A 641 13.75 20.93 5.20
N SER A 642 13.26 22.17 5.30
CA SER A 642 13.47 23.05 6.46
C SER A 642 14.96 23.17 6.85
N MET A 643 15.84 23.30 5.85
CA MET A 643 17.29 23.47 6.04
C MET A 643 17.73 24.84 5.58
N ASP A 644 18.78 25.37 6.20
CA ASP A 644 19.50 26.54 5.67
C ASP A 644 20.29 26.13 4.42
N CYS A 645 20.36 27.03 3.44
CA CYS A 645 21.03 26.77 2.17
C CYS A 645 22.07 27.84 1.86
N HIS A 646 23.31 27.40 1.68
CA HIS A 646 24.39 28.22 1.18
C HIS A 646 24.74 27.78 -0.24
N PHE A 647 24.36 28.63 -1.20
CA PHE A 647 24.54 28.38 -2.62
C PHE A 647 25.71 29.20 -3.19
N GLN A 648 26.56 28.54 -3.99
CA GLN A 648 27.63 29.19 -4.72
C GLN A 648 27.42 29.06 -6.24
N PRO A 649 27.28 30.18 -6.96
CA PRO A 649 27.36 30.16 -8.42
C PRO A 649 28.79 29.85 -8.89
N ALA A 650 28.99 28.78 -9.65
CA ALA A 650 30.19 28.47 -10.41
C ALA A 650 30.24 29.21 -11.77
N MET A 651 29.10 29.70 -12.29
CA MET A 651 29.03 30.54 -13.48
C MET A 651 28.14 31.77 -13.21
N HIS A 652 28.57 32.95 -13.64
CA HIS A 652 27.75 34.16 -13.73
C HIS A 652 27.55 34.51 -15.21
N LEU A 653 26.31 34.51 -15.67
CA LEU A 653 25.91 35.13 -16.92
C LEU A 653 24.72 36.04 -16.58
N GLU A 654 24.96 37.34 -16.40
CA GLU A 654 23.96 38.30 -15.90
C GLU A 654 23.33 37.85 -14.55
N ASP A 655 22.00 37.67 -14.47
CA ASP A 655 21.27 37.20 -13.27
C ASP A 655 21.23 35.66 -13.12
N GLU A 656 21.84 34.91 -14.04
CA GLU A 656 21.79 33.44 -14.08
C GLU A 656 22.95 32.78 -13.31
N ARG A 657 22.63 31.79 -12.46
CA ARG A 657 23.59 31.12 -11.58
C ARG A 657 23.50 29.59 -11.70
N TYR A 658 24.62 28.92 -11.92
CA TYR A 658 24.74 27.44 -11.89
C TYR A 658 25.89 27.09 -10.97
N GLY A 659 25.75 26.10 -10.09
CA GLY A 659 26.85 25.69 -9.23
C GLY A 659 26.48 24.67 -8.16
N ASP A 660 27.22 24.74 -7.07
CA ASP A 660 27.19 23.78 -5.98
C ASP A 660 26.55 24.40 -4.73
N ALA A 661 25.87 23.57 -3.93
CA ALA A 661 25.20 24.01 -2.70
C ALA A 661 25.59 23.12 -1.53
N ILE A 662 25.67 23.70 -0.34
CA ILE A 662 25.63 22.95 0.92
C ILE A 662 24.38 23.38 1.69
N MET A 663 23.62 22.41 2.18
CA MET A 663 22.42 22.60 2.98
C MET A 663 22.56 21.84 4.30
N THR A 664 22.10 22.44 5.40
CA THR A 664 22.10 21.80 6.72
C THR A 664 21.16 22.56 7.66
N HIS A 665 20.74 21.91 8.75
CA HIS A 665 20.01 22.53 9.85
C HIS A 665 20.95 22.96 11.01
N LEU A 666 22.25 22.66 10.89
CA LEU A 666 23.27 22.96 11.89
C LEU A 666 23.78 24.40 11.77
N PRO A 667 24.35 24.99 12.84
CA PRO A 667 25.00 26.30 12.75
C PRO A 667 26.19 26.26 11.79
N VAL A 668 26.27 27.24 10.89
CA VAL A 668 27.29 27.28 9.84
C VAL A 668 27.92 28.65 9.64
N ARG A 669 29.16 28.62 9.14
CA ARG A 669 29.92 29.81 8.73
C ARG A 669 30.57 29.59 7.38
N LEU A 670 30.29 30.47 6.42
CA LEU A 670 30.96 30.46 5.13
C LEU A 670 32.44 30.87 5.31
N ILE A 671 33.37 30.00 4.93
CA ILE A 671 34.81 30.29 4.98
C ILE A 671 35.30 30.81 3.64
N LYS A 672 34.98 30.11 2.55
CA LYS A 672 35.40 30.49 1.20
C LYS A 672 34.46 29.95 0.13
N LYS A 673 34.34 30.72 -0.95
CA LYS A 673 33.76 30.29 -2.22
C LYS A 673 34.61 30.81 -3.37
N GLY A 674 34.90 29.98 -4.37
CA GLY A 674 35.75 30.39 -5.49
C GLY A 674 35.65 29.49 -6.72
N ILE A 675 36.07 30.05 -7.86
CA ILE A 675 36.22 29.33 -9.13
C ILE A 675 37.55 28.60 -9.14
N LEU A 676 37.55 27.35 -9.58
CA LEU A 676 38.75 26.53 -9.74
C LEU A 676 39.36 26.71 -11.14
N PRO A 677 40.67 26.43 -11.31
CA PRO A 677 41.32 26.58 -12.61
C PRO A 677 40.64 25.76 -13.72
N GLY A 678 40.47 26.38 -14.89
CA GLY A 678 39.97 25.71 -16.09
C GLY A 678 41.01 24.84 -16.79
N PRO A 679 40.67 24.29 -17.97
CA PRO A 679 41.59 23.46 -18.75
C PRO A 679 42.93 24.15 -19.06
N PRO A 680 44.02 23.39 -19.24
CA PRO A 680 45.30 23.92 -19.71
C PRO A 680 45.15 24.74 -21.00
N GLU A 681 46.04 25.71 -21.21
CA GLU A 681 45.96 26.63 -22.34
C GLU A 681 45.95 25.96 -23.72
N ASN A 682 46.63 24.81 -23.83
CA ASN A 682 46.72 23.98 -25.02
C ASN A 682 45.56 22.96 -25.16
N SER A 683 44.56 22.99 -24.27
CA SER A 683 43.43 22.07 -24.33
C SER A 683 42.48 22.43 -25.48
N ARG A 684 42.09 21.41 -26.26
CA ARG A 684 41.06 21.54 -27.31
C ARG A 684 39.68 21.92 -26.76
N PHE A 685 39.47 21.79 -25.45
CA PHE A 685 38.21 22.10 -24.77
C PHE A 685 38.24 23.45 -24.01
N ARG A 686 39.32 24.25 -24.14
CA ARG A 686 39.50 25.51 -23.39
C ARG A 686 38.29 26.45 -23.49
N ASN A 687 37.76 26.64 -24.70
CA ASN A 687 36.66 27.59 -24.96
C ASN A 687 35.26 26.99 -24.77
N SER A 688 35.16 25.68 -24.50
CA SER A 688 33.88 24.97 -24.35
C SER A 688 33.69 24.32 -22.98
N ALA A 689 34.69 24.42 -22.10
CA ALA A 689 34.60 23.92 -20.74
C ALA A 689 33.75 24.85 -19.87
N GLU A 690 32.78 24.27 -19.17
CA GLU A 690 31.99 24.97 -18.17
C GLU A 690 32.86 25.30 -16.95
N PRO A 691 32.85 26.54 -16.41
CA PRO A 691 33.56 26.88 -15.20
C PRO A 691 33.13 26.02 -14.01
N ARG A 692 34.10 25.61 -13.19
CA ARG A 692 33.90 24.78 -11.99
C ARG A 692 34.34 25.55 -10.75
N GLY A 693 33.75 25.23 -9.60
CA GLY A 693 34.05 25.91 -8.33
C GLY A 693 34.16 24.94 -7.16
N ALA A 694 34.44 25.51 -6.00
CA ALA A 694 34.36 24.82 -4.72
C ALA A 694 33.80 25.75 -3.65
N LEU A 695 33.06 25.16 -2.71
CA LEU A 695 32.46 25.80 -1.55
C LEU A 695 33.08 25.22 -0.28
N TRP A 696 33.50 26.09 0.64
CA TRP A 696 34.07 25.73 1.93
C TRP A 696 33.29 26.41 3.07
N MET A 697 32.72 25.57 3.93
CA MET A 697 31.99 25.97 5.12
C MET A 697 32.57 25.33 6.37
N GLU A 698 32.50 26.07 7.48
CA GLU A 698 32.67 25.52 8.81
C GLU A 698 31.29 25.24 9.39
N ILE A 699 31.07 24.02 9.87
CA ILE A 699 29.80 23.54 10.42
C ILE A 699 30.03 23.15 11.87
N ASP A 700 29.26 23.71 12.79
CA ASP A 700 29.31 23.34 14.20
C ASP A 700 28.39 22.14 14.43
N PHE A 701 28.99 21.00 14.79
CA PHE A 701 28.27 19.80 15.18
C PHE A 701 28.50 19.52 16.66
N HIS A 702 27.54 19.94 17.49
CA HIS A 702 27.57 19.76 18.95
C HIS A 702 28.89 20.21 19.61
N GLY A 703 29.40 21.39 19.23
CA GLY A 703 30.64 21.97 19.75
C GLY A 703 31.90 21.58 18.98
N THR A 704 31.79 20.69 17.98
CA THR A 704 32.91 20.32 17.11
C THR A 704 32.82 21.06 15.78
N ALA A 705 33.81 21.91 15.48
CA ALA A 705 33.88 22.65 14.23
C ALA A 705 34.44 21.78 13.09
N ILE A 706 33.59 21.39 12.15
CA ILE A 706 33.91 20.55 10.99
C ILE A 706 34.13 21.42 9.76
N GLN A 707 35.19 21.16 8.99
CA GLN A 707 35.47 21.85 7.73
C GLN A 707 34.89 21.05 6.56
N MET A 708 33.79 21.55 5.98
CA MET A 708 33.05 20.91 4.90
C MET A 708 33.35 21.57 3.56
N PHE A 709 33.72 20.77 2.57
CA PHE A 709 34.04 21.19 1.21
C PHE A 709 33.13 20.48 0.20
N ASN A 710 32.55 21.22 -0.73
CA ASN A 710 31.78 20.68 -1.86
C ASN A 710 32.37 21.18 -3.18
N THR A 711 32.51 20.30 -4.17
CA THR A 711 33.00 20.66 -5.51
C THR A 711 32.43 19.76 -6.60
N HIS A 712 32.47 20.26 -7.83
CA HIS A 712 32.21 19.48 -9.04
C HIS A 712 33.37 19.70 -10.02
N LEU A 713 34.16 18.65 -10.30
CA LEU A 713 35.35 18.75 -11.15
C LEU A 713 35.04 18.63 -12.65
N GLY A 714 35.95 19.16 -13.47
CA GLY A 714 35.86 19.15 -14.92
C GLY A 714 35.94 17.77 -15.57
N LEU A 715 35.57 17.70 -16.84
CA LEU A 715 35.50 16.42 -17.58
C LEU A 715 36.86 15.98 -18.14
N SER A 716 37.80 16.90 -18.31
CA SER A 716 39.12 16.59 -18.90
C SER A 716 40.16 16.30 -17.81
N LYS A 717 41.03 15.31 -18.04
CA LYS A 717 42.08 14.92 -17.07
C LYS A 717 42.98 16.09 -16.69
N GLY A 718 43.43 16.88 -17.68
CA GLY A 718 44.34 18.01 -17.44
C GLY A 718 43.70 19.13 -16.62
N GLU A 719 42.39 19.35 -16.77
CA GLU A 719 41.64 20.29 -15.95
C GLU A 719 41.49 19.77 -14.52
N ARG A 720 41.02 18.53 -14.32
CA ARG A 720 40.86 17.94 -12.99
C ARG A 720 42.15 17.96 -12.18
N GLN A 721 43.29 17.70 -12.84
CA GLN A 721 44.58 17.72 -12.18
C GLN A 721 44.90 19.11 -11.60
N ARG A 722 44.69 20.17 -12.38
CA ARG A 722 44.91 21.56 -11.93
C ARG A 722 43.91 21.96 -10.84
N GLN A 723 42.68 21.48 -10.93
CA GLN A 723 41.64 21.75 -9.93
C GLN A 723 41.96 21.09 -8.60
N VAL A 724 42.38 19.83 -8.60
CA VAL A 724 42.86 19.14 -7.38
C VAL A 724 44.11 19.82 -6.82
N ASP A 725 45.08 20.19 -7.67
CA ASP A 725 46.28 20.89 -7.19
C ASP A 725 45.92 22.23 -6.51
N ALA A 726 44.93 22.96 -7.04
CA ALA A 726 44.41 24.17 -6.40
C ALA A 726 43.68 23.89 -5.07
N LEU A 727 42.83 22.85 -5.02
CA LEU A 727 42.12 22.44 -3.80
C LEU A 727 43.07 22.00 -2.68
N MET A 728 44.23 21.46 -3.03
CA MET A 728 45.26 21.04 -2.08
C MET A 728 46.09 22.19 -1.50
N GLY A 729 46.02 23.39 -2.11
CA GLY A 729 46.80 24.55 -1.68
C GLY A 729 46.36 25.17 -0.35
N GLU A 730 47.16 26.12 0.14
CA GLU A 730 46.93 26.91 1.36
C GLU A 730 45.61 27.69 1.34
N ASP A 731 45.11 27.94 0.14
CA ASP A 731 43.85 28.63 -0.11
C ASP A 731 42.60 27.78 0.20
N TRP A 732 42.76 26.48 0.41
CA TRP A 732 41.67 25.49 0.55
C TRP A 732 42.03 24.44 1.63
N LEU A 733 42.25 23.18 1.26
CA LEU A 733 42.48 22.07 2.20
C LEU A 733 43.75 22.21 3.03
N GLY A 734 44.76 22.90 2.48
CA GLY A 734 46.03 23.19 3.13
C GLY A 734 46.03 24.47 3.98
N GLY A 735 44.89 25.17 4.08
CA GLY A 735 44.82 26.43 4.81
C GLY A 735 44.79 26.26 6.33
N GLU A 736 45.32 27.26 7.05
CA GLU A 736 45.45 27.23 8.52
C GLU A 736 44.12 27.03 9.26
N LYS A 737 43.01 27.49 8.67
CA LYS A 737 41.66 27.31 9.25
C LYS A 737 41.23 25.84 9.35
N CYS A 738 41.89 24.94 8.61
CA CYS A 738 41.67 23.50 8.66
C CYS A 738 42.48 22.79 9.76
N HIS A 739 43.48 23.44 10.35
CA HIS A 739 44.37 22.78 11.31
C HIS A 739 43.59 22.30 12.53
N ASN A 740 43.86 21.05 12.95
CA ASN A 740 43.25 20.39 14.11
C ASN A 740 41.72 20.30 14.07
N LYS A 741 41.10 20.40 12.88
CA LYS A 741 39.65 20.25 12.69
C LYS A 741 39.37 19.14 11.68
N PRO A 742 38.32 18.32 11.89
CA PRO A 742 37.95 17.30 10.91
C PRO A 742 37.61 17.94 9.56
N ARG A 743 38.29 17.52 8.49
CA ARG A 743 37.97 17.90 7.12
C ARG A 743 37.07 16.86 6.47
N ILE A 744 36.07 17.31 5.72
CA ILE A 744 35.21 16.47 4.88
C ILE A 744 35.11 17.12 3.51
N LEU A 745 35.61 16.44 2.47
CA LEU A 745 35.53 16.88 1.09
C LEU A 745 34.61 15.96 0.31
N VAL A 746 33.58 16.53 -0.33
CA VAL A 746 32.59 15.78 -1.08
C VAL A 746 32.36 16.37 -2.46
N GLY A 747 31.78 15.56 -3.35
CA GLY A 747 31.37 16.06 -4.66
C GLY A 747 31.39 15.04 -5.78
N ASP A 748 31.13 15.53 -6.99
CA ASP A 748 31.31 14.80 -8.24
C ASP A 748 32.70 15.12 -8.83
N PHE A 749 33.61 14.15 -8.77
CA PHE A 749 34.99 14.32 -9.21
C PHE A 749 35.19 13.96 -10.68
N ASN A 750 34.18 13.42 -11.37
CA ASN A 750 34.29 12.96 -12.77
C ASN A 750 35.50 12.03 -13.03
N ALA A 751 35.99 11.34 -12.00
CA ALA A 751 37.21 10.53 -12.02
C ALA A 751 37.01 9.19 -11.32
N LEU A 752 37.49 8.11 -11.95
CA LEU A 752 37.42 6.76 -11.40
C LEU A 752 38.49 6.53 -10.32
N PRO A 753 38.29 5.54 -9.43
CA PRO A 753 39.30 5.16 -8.46
C PRO A 753 40.62 4.81 -9.17
N GLY A 754 41.73 5.31 -8.65
CA GLY A 754 43.07 5.11 -9.21
C GLY A 754 43.52 6.14 -10.25
N ALA A 755 42.65 7.08 -10.65
CA ALA A 755 43.08 8.27 -11.39
C ALA A 755 44.10 9.10 -10.57
N GLY A 756 45.02 9.80 -11.24
CA GLY A 756 46.13 10.51 -10.57
C GLY A 756 45.63 11.61 -9.63
N GLU A 757 44.59 12.32 -10.05
CA GLU A 757 43.89 13.33 -9.27
C GLU A 757 43.25 12.76 -7.99
N ILE A 758 42.68 11.55 -8.05
CA ILE A 758 42.10 10.88 -6.87
C ILE A 758 43.20 10.37 -5.94
N LYS A 759 44.28 9.82 -6.49
CA LYS A 759 45.42 9.33 -5.70
C LYS A 759 46.02 10.43 -4.83
N LYS A 760 46.21 11.63 -5.40
CA LYS A 760 46.70 12.81 -4.66
C LYS A 760 45.79 13.20 -3.49
N LEU A 761 44.47 13.16 -3.66
CA LEU A 761 43.54 13.42 -2.56
C LEU A 761 43.64 12.35 -1.48
N THR A 762 43.80 11.08 -1.88
CA THR A 762 43.91 9.96 -0.92
C THR A 762 45.25 9.91 -0.18
N GLU A 763 46.22 10.75 -0.53
CA GLU A 763 47.46 10.91 0.26
C GLU A 763 47.23 11.74 1.53
N VAL A 764 46.18 12.57 1.55
CA VAL A 764 45.88 13.49 2.67
C VAL A 764 44.54 13.25 3.35
N LEU A 765 43.59 12.62 2.65
CA LEU A 765 42.25 12.31 3.15
C LEU A 765 41.92 10.85 2.88
N ASP A 766 41.02 10.28 3.67
CA ASP A 766 40.56 8.91 3.52
C ASP A 766 39.30 8.83 2.65
N ASP A 767 39.27 7.96 1.63
CA ASP A 767 38.04 7.62 0.90
C ASP A 767 37.11 6.84 1.84
N ALA A 768 35.99 7.46 2.23
CA ALA A 768 35.08 6.88 3.21
C ALA A 768 34.57 5.49 2.81
N GLN A 769 34.39 5.22 1.51
CA GLN A 769 33.91 3.91 1.05
C GLN A 769 34.91 2.77 1.29
N LEU A 770 36.18 3.09 1.51
CA LEU A 770 37.24 2.12 1.82
C LEU A 770 37.47 1.94 3.32
N LYS A 771 36.83 2.76 4.17
CA LYS A 771 37.10 2.78 5.62
C LYS A 771 36.08 2.04 6.46
N LEU A 772 34.93 1.66 5.90
CA LEU A 772 33.96 0.80 6.58
C LEU A 772 34.36 -0.69 6.41
N PRO A 773 34.67 -1.42 7.50
CA PRO A 773 35.03 -2.84 7.40
C PRO A 773 33.94 -3.69 6.73
N GLY A 774 34.35 -4.58 5.82
CA GLY A 774 33.43 -5.47 5.10
C GLY A 774 32.59 -4.79 4.00
N HIS A 775 32.67 -3.46 3.86
CA HIS A 775 31.96 -2.74 2.81
C HIS A 775 32.62 -2.96 1.43
N LYS A 776 31.79 -3.25 0.42
CA LYS A 776 32.22 -3.27 -0.99
C LYS A 776 31.86 -1.94 -1.63
N PRO A 777 32.83 -1.15 -2.10
CA PRO A 777 32.57 0.16 -2.71
C PRO A 777 31.56 0.08 -3.85
N LYS A 778 30.64 1.04 -3.90
CA LYS A 778 29.50 1.08 -4.83
C LYS A 778 29.63 2.28 -5.77
N GLY A 779 29.38 2.03 -7.05
CA GLY A 779 29.21 3.11 -8.04
C GLY A 779 27.93 3.89 -7.80
N THR A 780 27.94 5.14 -8.26
CA THR A 780 26.88 6.14 -8.17
C THR A 780 26.39 6.56 -9.55
N PHE A 781 27.24 6.46 -10.58
CA PHE A 781 26.93 6.77 -11.98
C PHE A 781 27.02 5.53 -12.89
N PHE A 782 26.18 5.34 -13.89
CA PHE A 782 24.93 6.03 -14.20
C PHE A 782 23.79 5.45 -13.34
N SER A 783 22.87 6.24 -12.83
CA SER A 783 21.93 5.83 -11.77
C SER A 783 21.17 4.51 -12.05
N ARG A 784 20.83 4.25 -13.32
CA ARG A 784 20.18 2.99 -13.76
C ARG A 784 21.11 1.77 -13.81
N LEU A 785 22.40 1.99 -14.01
CA LEU A 785 23.45 0.96 -14.01
C LEU A 785 24.71 1.52 -13.33
N PRO A 786 24.67 1.68 -12.00
CA PRO A 786 25.64 2.49 -11.27
C PRO A 786 26.95 1.73 -11.03
N LYS A 787 27.79 1.68 -12.08
CA LYS A 787 29.07 0.97 -12.10
C LYS A 787 30.28 1.89 -11.89
N ALA A 788 30.18 3.16 -12.27
CA ALA A 788 31.24 4.13 -12.11
C ALA A 788 31.16 4.78 -10.71
N ARG A 789 32.31 4.84 -10.04
CA ARG A 789 32.52 5.60 -8.80
C ARG A 789 33.15 6.93 -9.19
N ILE A 790 32.35 7.98 -9.26
CA ILE A 790 32.82 9.32 -9.60
C ILE A 790 32.39 10.36 -8.55
N ASP A 791 31.40 10.03 -7.73
CA ASP A 791 31.04 10.81 -6.54
C ASP A 791 31.76 10.24 -5.31
N TYR A 792 32.36 11.12 -4.51
CA TYR A 792 33.18 10.74 -3.35
C TYR A 792 32.79 11.53 -2.10
N ILE A 793 33.02 10.90 -0.95
CA ILE A 793 33.11 11.55 0.36
C ILE A 793 34.48 11.17 0.91
N PHE A 794 35.38 12.14 0.96
CA PHE A 794 36.69 12.05 1.58
C PHE A 794 36.62 12.64 3.00
N VAL A 795 37.24 11.98 3.95
CA VAL A 795 37.21 12.36 5.37
C VAL A 795 38.61 12.48 5.96
N GLU A 796 38.76 13.25 7.02
CA GLU A 796 40.00 13.33 7.79
C GLU A 796 40.51 11.93 8.17
N PRO A 797 41.80 11.63 8.00
CA PRO A 797 42.37 10.39 8.50
C PRO A 797 42.08 10.19 9.99
N GLY A 798 41.53 9.02 10.34
CA GLY A 798 41.14 8.68 11.71
C GLY A 798 39.68 8.96 12.06
N LEU A 799 38.91 9.67 11.19
CA LEU A 799 37.47 9.81 11.38
C LEU A 799 36.76 8.47 11.10
N GLN A 800 35.98 7.97 12.06
CA GLN A 800 35.38 6.65 11.95
C GLN A 800 34.11 6.68 11.09
N VAL A 801 34.08 5.86 10.05
CA VAL A 801 32.90 5.60 9.24
C VAL A 801 32.09 4.47 9.89
N SER A 802 30.83 4.75 10.22
CA SER A 802 29.91 3.81 10.86
C SER A 802 28.95 3.14 9.88
N ASP A 803 28.57 3.81 8.80
CA ASP A 803 27.67 3.27 7.79
C ASP A 803 27.84 3.97 6.43
N ILE A 804 27.48 3.28 5.34
CA ILE A 804 27.53 3.81 3.96
C ILE A 804 26.32 3.33 3.16
N HIS A 805 25.57 4.29 2.62
CA HIS A 805 24.43 4.04 1.75
C HIS A 805 24.63 4.62 0.35
N VAL A 806 24.35 3.80 -0.66
CA VAL A 806 24.16 4.23 -2.06
C VAL A 806 22.80 3.69 -2.49
N PRO A 807 21.72 4.43 -2.21
CA PRO A 807 20.37 3.91 -2.38
C PRO A 807 19.99 3.73 -3.85
N ARG A 808 19.32 2.61 -4.14
CA ARG A 808 18.96 2.16 -5.50
C ARG A 808 17.45 1.96 -5.66
N SER A 809 16.66 2.83 -5.05
CA SER A 809 15.21 2.89 -5.23
C SER A 809 14.86 3.37 -6.65
N GLU A 810 13.63 3.13 -7.11
CA GLU A 810 13.22 3.68 -8.41
C GLU A 810 13.17 5.20 -8.38
N LEU A 811 12.84 5.80 -7.23
CA LEU A 811 12.91 7.25 -7.05
C LEU A 811 14.34 7.76 -7.27
N THR A 812 15.36 7.20 -6.62
CA THR A 812 16.76 7.67 -6.80
C THR A 812 17.27 7.44 -8.21
N ARG A 813 16.89 6.33 -8.85
CA ARG A 813 17.21 6.02 -10.26
C ARG A 813 16.49 6.90 -11.27
N LEU A 814 15.40 7.53 -10.87
CA LEU A 814 14.60 8.43 -11.70
C LEU A 814 15.00 9.88 -11.47
N ALA A 815 15.35 10.26 -10.25
CA ALA A 815 15.50 11.64 -9.82
C ALA A 815 16.74 12.33 -10.41
N SER A 816 17.85 11.62 -10.56
CA SER A 816 19.08 12.11 -11.21
C SER A 816 19.74 10.99 -12.03
N ASP A 817 20.68 11.34 -12.90
CA ASP A 817 21.58 10.36 -13.52
C ASP A 817 22.73 9.91 -12.61
N HIS A 818 22.83 10.49 -11.41
CA HIS A 818 23.62 10.00 -10.28
C HIS A 818 22.72 9.41 -9.18
N LEU A 819 23.29 8.56 -8.33
CA LEU A 819 22.69 8.16 -7.05
C LEU A 819 23.36 8.96 -5.93
N PRO A 820 22.63 9.33 -4.85
CA PRO A 820 23.26 9.97 -3.71
C PRO A 820 24.24 9.00 -3.04
N LEU A 821 25.35 9.53 -2.52
CA LEU A 821 26.27 8.82 -1.64
C LEU A 821 26.09 9.39 -0.24
N ILE A 822 25.76 8.53 0.71
CA ILE A 822 25.46 8.89 2.09
C ILE A 822 26.43 8.13 3.00
N VAL A 823 27.05 8.85 3.93
CA VAL A 823 28.02 8.29 4.88
C VAL A 823 27.67 8.77 6.28
N ASP A 824 27.63 7.82 7.21
CA ASP A 824 27.44 8.09 8.63
C ASP A 824 28.79 8.06 9.36
N LEU A 825 29.16 9.18 9.97
CA LEU A 825 30.44 9.41 10.63
C LEU A 825 30.25 9.47 12.14
N LYS A 826 31.23 8.98 12.91
CA LYS A 826 31.31 9.21 14.36
C LYS A 826 32.22 10.40 14.62
N ILE A 827 31.63 11.48 15.13
CA ILE A 827 32.34 12.68 15.55
C ILE A 827 32.59 12.60 17.07
N PRO A 828 33.82 12.77 17.55
CA PRO A 828 34.09 12.84 18.99
C PRO A 828 33.23 13.92 19.64
N ALA A 829 32.69 13.67 20.84
CA ALA A 829 31.97 14.71 21.57
C ALA A 829 32.93 15.87 21.88
N GLY A 830 32.57 17.10 21.50
CA GLY A 830 33.33 18.29 21.89
C GLY A 830 33.14 18.57 23.38
N GLU A 831 34.18 19.11 24.04
CA GLU A 831 34.01 19.65 25.39
C GLU A 831 33.02 20.81 25.33
N GLN A 832 31.86 20.68 25.99
CA GLN A 832 30.92 21.79 26.15
C GLN A 832 31.63 22.92 26.89
N LYS A 833 31.77 24.08 26.23
CA LYS A 833 32.26 25.31 26.86
C LYS A 833 31.11 26.14 27.39
#